data_AF-A0A956F447-F1
#
_entry.id   AF-A0A956F447-F1
#
_cell.length_a   1.000
_cell.length_b   1.000
_cell.length_c   1.000
_cell.angle_alpha   90.00
_cell.angle_beta   90.00
_cell.angle_gamma   90.00
#
_symmetry.space_group_name_H-M   'P 1'
#
loop_
_entity.id
_entity.type
_entity.pdbx_description
1 polymer ?
#
loop_
_entity_poly.entity_id
_entity_poly.type
_entity_poly.pdbx_seq_one_letter_code
_entity_poly.pdbx_strand_id
1 'polypeptide(L)'
;MNYRRVLVLVDLTAHPAPTFDALASLGSDIESLLLVFKGELESLEAVGEWHDRAAKLAAEVTLHRTRELEGASLFELAQASRVDLLVAGALSFESARLLSETGKQLDVAVLWPSEAGARDCVRHAFCIAIGERTRFALMRFLREHADASLQVSVAGPPASTSADLTDVLRASGVEAHVELIPRRKSVSAALEAARGGESVDLIVLARLPALMLVSYSWPAPVLLVPAASVDPPGHRLLDVTDVVEMDGVLDARIEEVLVGDVLSTLVERQVAFAARGEAKVVRSTSADGEVRLPAAFEHATQVTAWVDDQGPPDVLAAADQRFRVIRPDATRWTLFDAELPSERLAEVPTPGTSPLAVRLRPTRRASHIRERLRAAGIDAPVVDARAVLDEGPAYDVGEANDPVRLQRVAARMKSAGYRVALFGAKGAPPGHALHAELIQGNRVELEFDNAMARRWLVEGIERAERSVNLQTYIVADDYVGQAVEQALVAAGERGVRVRVLVDSLHGLHGSFGVENTLLTRLANHQGISLRVSRPVPSMPSMADLKCRDHRKLVILDGRVALIGGRNLAHEYYTGFDEIEIGPSTSWRLLPWLDAGARVQGPAVQAIEDSFVSAWVRAGGSGFVTQPPDPVGDTALRVVVHRGLEDAHTLDAYIELIRSARSHIYLVNGFPLLLELQHVLLRALQRGVRVCVLSGHPKPMYDGKPFPGPWEAARNTATEVAHSRLDPLVRAGGEVHYCAKRGVPGWDATLGVVLPHVHAKVLSVDGARCVVGSANFDVTASYWESELMVIVEDQALASDYEGAIQALCDEGVRVNARDLSWSGRAERRRWMRRWPAMLLP
;
A
#
# COMPACT_ATOMS: atom_id res chain seq x y z
N MET A 1 17.15 -36.57 -1.11
CA MET A 1 15.92 -35.97 -0.54
C MET A 1 14.85 -37.04 -0.43
N ASN A 2 13.91 -36.95 0.51
CA ASN A 2 12.98 -38.05 0.84
C ASN A 2 11.55 -37.81 0.34
N TYR A 3 11.37 -37.55 -0.95
CA TYR A 3 10.04 -37.45 -1.56
C TYR A 3 9.59 -38.83 -2.05
N ARG A 4 8.44 -39.30 -1.59
CA ARG A 4 7.96 -40.68 -1.82
C ARG A 4 6.79 -40.75 -2.79
N ARG A 5 5.96 -39.72 -2.85
CA ARG A 5 4.74 -39.67 -3.65
C ARG A 5 4.79 -38.44 -4.52
N VAL A 6 5.14 -38.66 -5.78
CA VAL A 6 5.46 -37.59 -6.72
C VAL A 6 4.34 -37.48 -7.76
N LEU A 7 3.89 -36.26 -8.06
CA LEU A 7 3.01 -36.00 -9.20
C LEU A 7 3.75 -35.16 -10.23
N VAL A 8 3.81 -35.67 -11.46
CA VAL A 8 4.41 -34.97 -12.60
C VAL A 8 3.31 -34.53 -13.56
N LEU A 9 3.21 -33.21 -13.78
CA LEU A 9 2.29 -32.65 -14.77
C LEU A 9 3.00 -32.50 -16.11
N VAL A 10 2.65 -33.35 -17.08
CA VAL A 10 3.25 -33.39 -18.42
C VAL A 10 2.34 -32.63 -19.40
N ASP A 11 2.83 -31.47 -19.86
CA ASP A 11 2.22 -30.70 -20.95
C ASP A 11 2.79 -31.18 -22.29
N LEU A 12 1.94 -31.65 -23.21
CA LEU A 12 2.37 -32.31 -24.45
C LEU A 12 3.01 -31.35 -25.46
N THR A 13 3.10 -30.06 -25.16
CA THR A 13 3.76 -29.05 -25.99
C THR A 13 5.29 -29.06 -25.89
N ALA A 14 5.90 -29.81 -24.96
CA ALA A 14 7.36 -29.90 -24.81
C ALA A 14 7.84 -31.29 -24.37
N HIS A 15 9.16 -31.54 -24.49
CA HIS A 15 9.78 -32.85 -24.23
C HIS A 15 10.12 -33.03 -22.74
N PRO A 16 9.55 -34.03 -22.03
CA PRO A 16 9.66 -34.15 -20.57
C PRO A 16 10.95 -34.82 -20.05
N ALA A 17 11.89 -35.23 -20.90
CA ALA A 17 13.13 -35.88 -20.43
C ALA A 17 13.92 -35.11 -19.34
N PRO A 18 14.11 -33.77 -19.43
CA PRO A 18 14.79 -33.02 -18.36
C PRO A 18 14.12 -33.16 -16.99
N THR A 19 12.81 -33.42 -16.97
CA THR A 19 12.02 -33.63 -15.75
C THR A 19 12.38 -34.94 -15.06
N PHE A 20 12.49 -36.02 -15.83
CA PHE A 20 12.84 -37.33 -15.31
C PHE A 20 14.31 -37.38 -14.86
N ASP A 21 15.18 -36.68 -15.57
CA ASP A 21 16.58 -36.54 -15.22
C ASP A 21 16.75 -35.74 -13.91
N ALA A 22 16.01 -34.63 -13.75
CA ALA A 22 15.98 -33.86 -12.51
C ALA A 22 15.43 -34.68 -11.32
N LEU A 23 14.39 -35.50 -11.53
CA LEU A 23 13.87 -36.41 -10.51
C LEU A 23 14.90 -37.46 -10.08
N ALA A 24 15.65 -38.04 -11.02
CA ALA A 24 16.72 -38.98 -10.71
C ALA A 24 17.82 -38.35 -9.82
N SER A 25 18.14 -37.07 -10.05
CA SER A 25 19.21 -36.36 -9.34
C SER A 25 18.92 -36.05 -7.86
N LEU A 26 17.64 -36.07 -7.44
CA LEU A 26 17.23 -35.73 -6.07
C LEU A 26 17.40 -36.88 -5.06
N GLY A 27 17.76 -38.08 -5.54
CA GLY A 27 17.91 -39.28 -4.72
C GLY A 27 16.60 -40.05 -4.52
N SER A 28 16.67 -41.39 -4.61
CA SER A 28 15.54 -42.27 -4.92
C SER A 28 15.05 -43.10 -3.73
N ASP A 29 13.82 -42.81 -3.29
CA ASP A 29 12.87 -43.75 -2.66
C ASP A 29 11.44 -43.34 -3.09
N ILE A 30 11.23 -43.14 -4.39
CA ILE A 30 9.91 -42.79 -4.91
C ILE A 30 9.05 -44.06 -4.90
N GLU A 31 8.16 -44.15 -3.93
CA GLU A 31 7.21 -45.26 -3.80
C GLU A 31 6.18 -45.22 -4.92
N SER A 32 5.65 -44.03 -5.22
CA SER A 32 4.65 -43.85 -6.27
C SER A 32 4.83 -42.55 -7.07
N LEU A 33 4.52 -42.65 -8.37
CA LEU A 33 4.63 -41.57 -9.33
C LEU A 33 3.32 -41.47 -10.14
N LEU A 34 2.65 -40.34 -10.04
CA LEU A 34 1.44 -40.03 -10.79
C LEU A 34 1.78 -39.11 -11.97
N LEU A 35 1.64 -39.62 -13.20
CA LEU A 35 1.80 -38.85 -14.43
C LEU A 35 0.46 -38.28 -14.88
N VAL A 36 0.35 -36.96 -14.95
CA VAL A 36 -0.85 -36.26 -15.44
C VAL A 36 -0.52 -35.66 -16.81
N PHE A 37 -1.11 -36.22 -17.87
CA PHE A 37 -0.94 -35.74 -19.24
C PHE A 37 -2.04 -34.75 -19.61
N LYS A 38 -1.66 -33.55 -20.03
CA LYS A 38 -2.56 -32.49 -20.51
C LYS A 38 -2.35 -32.24 -22.02
N GLY A 39 -3.42 -32.35 -22.82
CA GLY A 39 -3.44 -32.04 -24.26
C GLY A 39 -4.05 -33.15 -25.14
N GLU A 40 -4.09 -32.93 -26.47
CA GLU A 40 -4.54 -33.94 -27.43
C GLU A 40 -3.46 -35.00 -27.68
N LEU A 41 -3.77 -36.27 -27.38
CA LEU A 41 -2.90 -37.42 -27.55
C LEU A 41 -3.17 -38.10 -28.88
N GLU A 42 -2.36 -37.85 -29.91
CA GLU A 42 -2.51 -38.53 -31.21
C GLU A 42 -1.69 -39.84 -31.35
N SER A 43 -0.76 -40.17 -30.44
CA SER A 43 -0.06 -41.47 -30.47
C SER A 43 0.12 -42.14 -29.10
N LEU A 44 -0.14 -43.45 -29.05
CA LEU A 44 0.08 -44.31 -27.87
C LEU A 44 1.58 -44.56 -27.58
N GLU A 45 2.43 -44.40 -28.58
CA GLU A 45 3.88 -44.68 -28.49
C GLU A 45 4.61 -43.67 -27.58
N ALA A 46 4.26 -42.38 -27.63
CA ALA A 46 4.87 -41.37 -26.77
C ALA A 46 4.53 -41.56 -25.28
N VAL A 47 3.30 -41.98 -24.96
CA VAL A 47 2.90 -42.25 -23.57
C VAL A 47 3.61 -43.49 -23.00
N GLY A 48 3.85 -44.49 -23.86
CA GLY A 48 4.62 -45.69 -23.50
C GLY A 48 6.07 -45.36 -23.12
N GLU A 49 6.75 -44.53 -23.91
CA GLU A 49 8.13 -44.11 -23.61
C GLU A 49 8.24 -43.41 -22.23
N TRP A 50 7.32 -42.49 -21.93
CA TRP A 50 7.35 -41.77 -20.66
C TRP A 50 6.98 -42.63 -19.46
N HIS A 51 6.07 -43.59 -19.67
CA HIS A 51 5.76 -44.59 -18.66
C HIS A 51 6.98 -45.48 -18.35
N ASP A 52 7.69 -45.96 -19.37
CA ASP A 52 8.89 -46.80 -19.20
C ASP A 52 10.02 -46.06 -18.48
N ARG A 53 10.18 -44.75 -18.72
CA ARG A 53 11.12 -43.91 -17.98
C ARG A 53 10.69 -43.70 -16.53
N ALA A 54 9.41 -43.44 -16.28
CA ALA A 54 8.87 -43.30 -14.92
C ALA A 54 8.98 -44.61 -14.12
N ALA A 55 8.79 -45.77 -14.76
CA ALA A 55 8.88 -47.09 -14.14
C ALA A 55 10.32 -47.44 -13.69
N LYS A 56 11.34 -46.73 -14.19
CA LYS A 56 12.72 -46.85 -13.71
C LYS A 56 12.98 -46.03 -12.44
N LEU A 57 12.09 -45.08 -12.12
CA LEU A 57 12.26 -44.15 -10.99
C LEU A 57 11.37 -44.49 -9.80
N ALA A 58 10.23 -45.16 -10.01
CA ALA A 58 9.25 -45.45 -8.97
C ALA A 58 8.72 -46.88 -9.04
N ALA A 59 8.36 -47.44 -7.88
CA ALA A 59 7.79 -48.78 -7.78
C ALA A 59 6.36 -48.86 -8.35
N GLU A 60 5.56 -47.81 -8.15
CA GLU A 60 4.21 -47.69 -8.68
C GLU A 60 4.09 -46.46 -9.59
N VAL A 61 3.58 -46.65 -10.82
CA VAL A 61 3.35 -45.55 -11.76
C VAL A 61 1.89 -45.54 -12.19
N THR A 62 1.18 -44.46 -11.89
CA THR A 62 -0.21 -44.26 -12.30
C THR A 62 -0.30 -43.19 -13.39
N LEU A 63 -1.17 -43.41 -14.38
CA LEU A 63 -1.37 -42.49 -15.51
C LEU A 63 -2.75 -41.84 -15.43
N HIS A 64 -2.81 -40.52 -15.54
CA HIS A 64 -4.03 -39.74 -15.67
C HIS A 64 -3.96 -38.90 -16.94
N ARG A 65 -5.02 -38.90 -17.75
CA ARG A 65 -5.07 -38.21 -19.05
C ARG A 65 -6.25 -37.26 -19.06
N THR A 66 -6.02 -36.02 -19.48
CA THR A 66 -7.09 -35.05 -19.67
C THR A 66 -6.80 -34.09 -20.83
N ARG A 67 -7.86 -33.63 -21.51
CA ARG A 67 -7.75 -32.60 -22.56
C ARG A 67 -7.57 -31.21 -21.96
N GLU A 68 -8.27 -30.93 -20.86
CA GLU A 68 -8.19 -29.68 -20.10
C GLU A 68 -8.04 -30.01 -18.61
N LEU A 69 -7.26 -29.20 -17.88
CA LEU A 69 -7.01 -29.42 -16.46
C LEU A 69 -7.19 -28.10 -15.70
N GLU A 70 -8.23 -28.05 -14.87
CA GLU A 70 -8.48 -26.93 -13.96
C GLU A 70 -7.76 -27.13 -12.62
N GLY A 71 -7.55 -26.03 -11.88
CA GLY A 71 -6.81 -26.05 -10.61
C GLY A 71 -7.47 -26.91 -9.52
N ALA A 72 -8.81 -26.89 -9.43
CA ALA A 72 -9.54 -27.69 -8.46
C ALA A 72 -9.35 -29.20 -8.70
N SER A 73 -9.39 -29.65 -9.95
CA SER A 73 -9.21 -31.06 -10.31
C SER A 73 -7.79 -31.55 -10.06
N LEU A 74 -6.78 -30.72 -10.34
CA LEU A 74 -5.38 -31.06 -10.02
C LEU A 74 -5.17 -31.15 -8.50
N PHE A 75 -5.76 -30.23 -7.73
CA PHE A 75 -5.71 -30.25 -6.28
C PHE A 75 -6.35 -31.52 -5.70
N GLU A 76 -7.57 -31.87 -6.10
CA GLU A 76 -8.26 -33.07 -5.63
C GLU A 76 -7.46 -34.34 -5.95
N LEU A 77 -6.89 -34.42 -7.15
CA LEU A 77 -6.08 -35.54 -7.59
C LEU A 77 -4.80 -35.66 -6.75
N ALA A 78 -4.07 -34.56 -6.57
CA ALA A 78 -2.85 -34.51 -5.77
C ALA A 78 -3.12 -34.81 -4.29
N GLN A 79 -4.25 -34.34 -3.75
CA GLN A 79 -4.70 -34.61 -2.39
C GLN A 79 -5.04 -36.10 -2.20
N ALA A 80 -5.80 -36.69 -3.11
CA ALA A 80 -6.21 -38.09 -3.06
C ALA A 80 -5.01 -39.04 -3.11
N SER A 81 -4.00 -38.70 -3.92
CA SER A 81 -2.73 -39.44 -4.02
C SER A 81 -1.73 -39.12 -2.90
N ARG A 82 -2.08 -38.20 -1.98
CA ARG A 82 -1.22 -37.76 -0.85
C ARG A 82 0.19 -37.37 -1.29
N VAL A 83 0.27 -36.62 -2.38
CA VAL A 83 1.53 -36.18 -2.99
C VAL A 83 2.36 -35.37 -1.99
N ASP A 84 3.67 -35.58 -1.97
CA ASP A 84 4.63 -34.79 -1.18
C ASP A 84 5.61 -33.99 -2.07
N LEU A 85 5.59 -34.21 -3.38
CA LEU A 85 6.31 -33.41 -4.39
C LEU A 85 5.51 -33.23 -5.68
N LEU A 86 5.29 -31.98 -6.09
CA LEU A 86 4.74 -31.63 -7.40
C LEU A 86 5.86 -31.30 -8.37
N VAL A 87 5.77 -31.76 -9.62
CA VAL A 87 6.84 -31.60 -10.62
C VAL A 87 6.28 -31.09 -11.94
N ALA A 88 6.91 -30.06 -12.49
CA ALA A 88 6.59 -29.57 -13.84
C ALA A 88 7.27 -30.43 -14.91
N GLY A 89 6.49 -31.05 -15.81
CA GLY A 89 6.97 -31.87 -16.92
C GLY A 89 7.34 -31.07 -18.17
N ALA A 90 6.77 -29.89 -18.35
CA ALA A 90 6.96 -28.98 -19.48
C ALA A 90 6.57 -27.54 -19.09
N LEU A 91 7.26 -26.54 -19.64
CA LEU A 91 7.24 -25.16 -19.13
C LEU A 91 6.22 -24.28 -19.86
N SER A 92 4.92 -24.45 -19.56
CA SER A 92 3.89 -23.48 -19.94
C SER A 92 3.48 -22.60 -18.75
N PHE A 93 3.10 -21.35 -19.02
CA PHE A 93 2.62 -20.41 -17.98
C PHE A 93 1.42 -20.99 -17.21
N GLU A 94 0.55 -21.72 -17.91
CA GLU A 94 -0.65 -22.32 -17.33
C GLU A 94 -0.31 -23.46 -16.38
N SER A 95 0.59 -24.38 -16.77
CA SER A 95 1.08 -25.46 -15.91
C SER A 95 1.83 -24.92 -14.68
N ALA A 96 2.60 -23.84 -14.85
CA ALA A 96 3.27 -23.14 -13.74
C ALA A 96 2.28 -22.59 -12.72
N ARG A 97 1.20 -21.98 -13.21
CA ARG A 97 0.13 -21.42 -12.37
C ARG A 97 -0.58 -22.52 -11.59
N LEU A 98 -0.97 -23.60 -12.26
CA LEU A 98 -1.68 -24.74 -11.66
C LEU A 98 -0.86 -25.43 -10.56
N LEU A 99 0.42 -25.71 -10.82
CA LEU A 99 1.32 -26.34 -9.85
C LEU A 99 1.62 -25.42 -8.66
N SER A 100 1.83 -24.13 -8.89
CA SER A 100 2.07 -23.15 -7.82
C SER A 100 0.85 -22.97 -6.92
N GLU A 101 -0.36 -22.90 -7.49
CA GLU A 101 -1.61 -22.81 -6.74
C GLU A 101 -1.87 -24.09 -5.94
N THR A 102 -1.69 -25.26 -6.56
CA THR A 102 -1.90 -26.56 -5.91
C THR A 102 -0.90 -26.80 -4.78
N GLY A 103 0.39 -26.52 -5.01
CA GLY A 103 1.44 -26.66 -3.99
C GLY A 103 1.20 -25.79 -2.76
N LYS A 104 0.67 -24.57 -2.96
CA LYS A 104 0.27 -23.68 -1.84
C LYS A 104 -0.92 -24.22 -1.07
N GLN A 105 -1.90 -24.82 -1.74
CA GLN A 105 -3.09 -25.37 -1.09
C GLN A 105 -2.79 -26.65 -0.31
N LEU A 106 -1.81 -27.44 -0.77
CA LEU A 106 -1.40 -28.70 -0.12
C LEU A 106 -0.23 -28.54 0.86
N ASP A 107 0.43 -27.38 0.88
CA ASP A 107 1.68 -27.15 1.62
C ASP A 107 2.78 -28.17 1.28
N VAL A 108 2.96 -28.45 -0.02
CA VAL A 108 3.96 -29.41 -0.54
C VAL A 108 4.99 -28.71 -1.42
N ALA A 109 6.15 -29.33 -1.54
CA ALA A 109 7.22 -28.79 -2.38
C ALA A 109 6.87 -28.88 -3.87
N VAL A 110 7.37 -27.92 -4.66
CA VAL A 110 7.23 -27.90 -6.12
C VAL A 110 8.62 -27.89 -6.76
N LEU A 111 8.93 -28.91 -7.54
CA LEU A 111 10.16 -29.01 -8.34
C LEU A 111 9.92 -28.49 -9.75
N TRP A 112 10.82 -27.61 -10.17
CA TRP A 112 10.88 -27.00 -11.49
C TRP A 112 12.17 -27.46 -12.19
N PRO A 113 12.11 -28.17 -13.32
CA PRO A 113 13.30 -28.63 -14.01
C PRO A 113 14.04 -27.49 -14.72
N SER A 114 15.34 -27.66 -14.94
CA SER A 114 16.18 -26.75 -15.76
C SER A 114 16.46 -27.33 -17.14
N GLU A 115 16.82 -26.45 -18.09
CA GLU A 115 17.35 -26.85 -19.41
C GLU A 115 18.80 -27.36 -19.33
N ALA A 116 19.52 -27.04 -18.26
CA ALA A 116 20.82 -27.63 -17.96
C ALA A 116 20.63 -29.10 -17.54
N GLY A 117 21.36 -30.02 -18.19
CA GLY A 117 21.24 -31.46 -17.96
C GLY A 117 21.46 -31.87 -16.50
N ALA A 118 20.80 -32.94 -16.07
CA ALA A 118 20.85 -33.40 -14.68
C ALA A 118 22.23 -33.92 -14.29
N ARG A 119 22.51 -33.88 -12.98
CA ARG A 119 23.73 -34.39 -12.36
C ARG A 119 23.41 -35.60 -11.50
N ASP A 120 24.39 -36.47 -11.27
CA ASP A 120 24.19 -37.74 -10.55
C ASP A 120 23.73 -37.55 -9.09
N CYS A 121 24.07 -36.43 -8.45
CA CYS A 121 23.61 -36.07 -7.10
C CYS A 121 23.73 -34.57 -6.84
N VAL A 122 22.88 -34.03 -5.95
CA VAL A 122 22.96 -32.63 -5.48
C VAL A 122 24.06 -32.51 -4.41
N ARG A 123 25.18 -31.86 -4.73
CA ARG A 123 26.27 -31.57 -3.78
C ARG A 123 26.34 -30.10 -3.39
N HIS A 124 25.83 -29.21 -4.25
CA HIS A 124 25.76 -27.79 -3.99
C HIS A 124 24.35 -27.23 -4.20
N ALA A 125 23.74 -26.72 -3.12
CA ALA A 125 22.44 -26.05 -3.14
C ALA A 125 22.58 -24.53 -2.94
N PHE A 126 21.95 -23.75 -3.82
CA PHE A 126 21.88 -22.31 -3.73
C PHE A 126 20.52 -21.87 -3.20
N CYS A 127 20.48 -21.41 -1.95
CA CYS A 127 19.27 -20.98 -1.26
C CYS A 127 19.10 -19.46 -1.35
N ILE A 128 17.90 -18.99 -1.70
CA ILE A 128 17.60 -17.54 -1.72
C ILE A 128 16.53 -17.23 -0.68
N ALA A 129 16.92 -16.47 0.35
CA ALA A 129 16.09 -16.06 1.48
C ALA A 129 15.78 -14.55 1.41
N ILE A 130 14.58 -14.20 0.97
CA ILE A 130 14.10 -12.80 0.90
C ILE A 130 13.03 -12.63 1.97
N GLY A 131 13.43 -12.16 3.15
CA GLY A 131 12.53 -11.94 4.29
C GLY A 131 12.35 -13.15 5.21
N GLU A 132 11.81 -12.93 6.41
CA GLU A 132 11.86 -13.90 7.50
C GLU A 132 11.05 -15.19 7.26
N ARG A 133 9.88 -15.12 6.62
CA ARG A 133 9.08 -16.32 6.29
C ARG A 133 9.84 -17.29 5.37
N THR A 134 10.56 -16.74 4.39
CA THR A 134 11.40 -17.55 3.49
C THR A 134 12.59 -18.15 4.22
N ARG A 135 13.14 -17.44 5.21
CA ARG A 135 14.20 -17.94 6.08
C ARG A 135 13.75 -19.16 6.87
N PHE A 136 12.58 -19.14 7.49
CA PHE A 136 12.07 -20.30 8.25
C PHE A 136 11.82 -21.53 7.39
N ALA A 137 11.22 -21.35 6.20
CA ALA A 137 11.01 -22.44 5.24
C ALA A 137 12.34 -23.05 4.78
N LEU A 138 13.35 -22.21 4.53
CA LEU A 138 14.69 -22.68 4.16
C LEU A 138 15.41 -23.38 5.31
N MET A 139 15.28 -22.89 6.55
CA MET A 139 15.82 -23.57 7.73
C MET A 139 15.22 -24.96 7.93
N ARG A 140 13.90 -25.12 7.69
CA ARG A 140 13.24 -26.43 7.70
C ARG A 140 13.81 -27.35 6.63
N PHE A 141 13.89 -26.86 5.38
CA PHE A 141 14.48 -27.60 4.27
C PHE A 141 15.90 -28.09 4.60
N LEU A 142 16.75 -27.23 5.15
CA LEU A 142 18.11 -27.60 5.53
C LEU A 142 18.14 -28.65 6.65
N ARG A 143 17.24 -28.56 7.63
CA ARG A 143 17.13 -29.57 8.70
C ARG A 143 16.63 -30.93 8.21
N GLU A 144 15.74 -30.94 7.21
CA GLU A 144 15.11 -32.16 6.71
C GLU A 144 15.95 -32.86 5.62
N HIS A 145 16.81 -32.11 4.92
CA HIS A 145 17.46 -32.61 3.71
C HIS A 145 18.98 -32.34 3.62
N ALA A 146 19.55 -31.52 4.49
CA ALA A 146 20.98 -31.24 4.45
C ALA A 146 21.76 -32.17 5.38
N ASP A 147 22.84 -32.75 4.87
CA ASP A 147 23.82 -33.54 5.61
C ASP A 147 25.23 -32.97 5.41
N ALA A 148 26.23 -33.57 6.04
CA ALA A 148 27.62 -33.13 5.96
C ALA A 148 28.24 -33.13 4.54
N SER A 149 27.58 -33.77 3.55
CA SER A 149 28.03 -33.81 2.15
C SER A 149 27.45 -32.67 1.29
N LEU A 150 26.46 -31.93 1.81
CA LEU A 150 25.82 -30.83 1.09
C LEU A 150 26.53 -29.49 1.39
N GLN A 151 27.00 -28.82 0.34
CA GLN A 151 27.41 -27.42 0.39
C GLN A 151 26.22 -26.52 0.11
N VAL A 152 26.06 -25.45 0.90
CA VAL A 152 24.91 -24.55 0.79
C VAL A 152 25.38 -23.10 0.71
N SER A 153 25.04 -22.44 -0.40
CA SER A 153 25.21 -20.99 -0.53
C SER A 153 23.89 -20.29 -0.22
N VAL A 154 23.86 -19.32 0.70
CA VAL A 154 22.63 -18.58 1.05
C VAL A 154 22.76 -17.11 0.66
N ALA A 155 21.85 -16.64 -0.20
CA ALA A 155 21.69 -15.22 -0.54
C ALA A 155 20.50 -14.61 0.23
N GLY A 156 20.76 -13.73 1.20
CA GLY A 156 19.73 -13.09 2.06
C GLY A 156 20.30 -11.97 2.95
N PRO A 157 19.47 -11.21 3.71
CA PRO A 157 19.96 -10.17 4.61
C PRO A 157 20.88 -10.78 5.69
N PRO A 158 21.92 -10.07 6.16
CA PRO A 158 22.78 -10.58 7.21
C PRO A 158 21.97 -10.74 8.50
N ALA A 159 21.94 -11.96 9.06
CA ALA A 159 21.96 -12.07 10.52
C ALA A 159 23.28 -11.43 10.99
N SER A 160 23.31 -10.85 12.19
CA SER A 160 24.57 -10.43 12.82
C SER A 160 25.62 -11.52 12.65
N THR A 161 26.78 -11.17 12.07
CA THR A 161 28.00 -11.98 11.90
C THR A 161 27.88 -13.46 11.46
N SER A 162 28.66 -13.89 10.45
CA SER A 162 28.66 -15.27 9.93
C SER A 162 28.91 -16.37 10.97
N ALA A 163 29.52 -16.03 12.11
CA ALA A 163 29.71 -16.93 13.26
C ALA A 163 28.38 -17.32 13.93
N ASP A 164 27.41 -16.42 14.06
CA ASP A 164 26.14 -16.68 14.77
C ASP A 164 25.23 -17.66 14.00
N LEU A 165 25.20 -17.59 12.67
CA LEU A 165 24.29 -18.43 11.87
C LEU A 165 24.73 -19.89 11.82
N THR A 166 26.05 -20.14 11.74
CA THR A 166 26.60 -21.51 11.71
C THR A 166 26.38 -22.21 13.04
N ASP A 167 26.52 -21.50 14.15
CA ASP A 167 26.25 -22.02 15.49
C ASP A 167 24.75 -22.23 15.73
N VAL A 168 23.88 -21.33 15.23
CA VAL A 168 22.41 -21.51 15.23
C VAL A 168 21.96 -22.72 14.40
N LEU A 169 22.58 -22.94 13.25
CA LEU A 169 22.30 -24.08 12.36
C LEU A 169 22.74 -25.41 12.98
N ARG A 170 23.96 -25.46 13.55
CA ARG A 170 24.45 -26.64 14.29
C ARG A 170 23.61 -26.93 15.52
N ALA A 171 23.25 -25.91 16.30
CA ALA A 171 22.34 -26.06 17.44
C ALA A 171 20.93 -26.55 17.03
N SER A 172 20.54 -26.33 15.77
CA SER A 172 19.27 -26.78 15.18
C SER A 172 19.34 -28.14 14.49
N GLY A 173 20.48 -28.85 14.57
CA GLY A 173 20.68 -30.18 14.00
C GLY A 173 21.04 -30.23 12.51
N VAL A 174 21.48 -29.12 11.91
CA VAL A 174 21.94 -29.06 10.51
C VAL A 174 23.46 -29.27 10.45
N GLU A 175 23.91 -30.33 9.75
CA GLU A 175 25.35 -30.69 9.64
C GLU A 175 26.05 -30.17 8.37
N ALA A 176 25.32 -29.52 7.46
CA ALA A 176 25.84 -29.04 6.17
C ALA A 176 26.78 -27.82 6.28
N HIS A 177 27.65 -27.65 5.27
CA HIS A 177 28.54 -26.50 5.17
C HIS A 177 27.82 -25.31 4.52
N VAL A 178 27.57 -24.24 5.30
CA VAL A 178 26.80 -23.08 4.85
C VAL A 178 27.69 -21.85 4.66
N GLU A 179 27.66 -21.26 3.46
CA GLU A 179 28.33 -20.00 3.12
C GLU A 179 27.30 -18.88 2.90
N LEU A 180 27.56 -17.70 3.48
CA LEU A 180 26.74 -16.50 3.30
C LEU A 180 27.33 -15.60 2.22
N ILE A 181 26.53 -15.31 1.19
CA ILE A 181 26.97 -14.42 0.11
C ILE A 181 26.63 -12.96 0.49
N PRO A 182 27.63 -12.05 0.61
CA PRO A 182 27.40 -10.65 0.95
C PRO A 182 26.59 -9.90 -0.12
N ARG A 183 25.88 -8.87 0.34
CA ARG A 183 24.78 -8.15 -0.35
C ARG A 183 25.07 -7.81 -1.84
N ARG A 184 24.17 -8.24 -2.74
CA ARG A 184 23.85 -7.54 -4.01
C ARG A 184 22.34 -7.23 -4.03
N LYS A 185 21.96 -6.03 -4.50
CA LYS A 185 20.64 -5.41 -4.27
C LYS A 185 19.49 -5.93 -5.16
N SER A 186 19.60 -7.10 -5.81
CA SER A 186 18.47 -7.66 -6.58
C SER A 186 18.50 -9.19 -6.65
N VAL A 187 17.32 -9.81 -6.73
CA VAL A 187 17.16 -11.25 -7.03
C VAL A 187 17.89 -11.59 -8.32
N SER A 188 17.79 -10.71 -9.32
CA SER A 188 18.53 -10.83 -10.58
C SER A 188 20.04 -10.91 -10.36
N ALA A 189 20.62 -10.10 -9.46
CA ALA A 189 22.05 -10.14 -9.17
C ALA A 189 22.49 -11.39 -8.38
N ALA A 190 21.63 -11.94 -7.54
CA ALA A 190 21.86 -13.23 -6.87
C ALA A 190 21.79 -14.40 -7.87
N LEU A 191 20.84 -14.35 -8.81
CA LEU A 191 20.73 -15.30 -9.92
C LEU A 191 21.90 -15.19 -10.91
N GLU A 192 22.39 -13.98 -11.20
CA GLU A 192 23.61 -13.77 -12.00
C GLU A 192 24.87 -14.27 -11.28
N ALA A 193 24.94 -14.15 -9.95
CA ALA A 193 26.02 -14.76 -9.18
C ALA A 193 25.96 -16.30 -9.24
N ALA A 194 24.77 -16.89 -9.15
CA ALA A 194 24.57 -18.33 -9.34
C ALA A 194 24.93 -18.80 -10.77
N ARG A 195 24.87 -17.90 -11.77
CA ARG A 195 25.33 -18.16 -13.14
C ARG A 195 26.86 -18.03 -13.32
N GLY A 196 27.51 -17.20 -12.51
CA GLY A 196 28.94 -16.87 -12.64
C GLY A 196 29.89 -17.56 -11.64
N GLY A 197 29.36 -18.35 -10.69
CA GLY A 197 30.12 -19.07 -9.67
C GLY A 197 30.30 -20.58 -9.95
N GLU A 198 30.88 -21.31 -8.98
CA GLU A 198 31.01 -22.78 -9.03
C GLU A 198 29.67 -23.46 -9.36
N SER A 199 29.74 -24.67 -9.91
CA SER A 199 28.54 -25.35 -10.40
C SER A 199 27.49 -25.56 -9.31
N VAL A 200 26.33 -24.91 -9.48
CA VAL A 200 25.15 -25.08 -8.64
C VAL A 200 24.37 -26.30 -9.13
N ASP A 201 24.02 -27.21 -8.24
CA ASP A 201 23.27 -28.42 -8.58
C ASP A 201 21.76 -28.28 -8.33
N LEU A 202 21.37 -27.40 -7.40
CA LEU A 202 19.97 -27.13 -7.06
C LEU A 202 19.78 -25.69 -6.56
N ILE A 203 18.70 -25.05 -6.96
CA ILE A 203 18.26 -23.75 -6.41
C ILE A 203 17.07 -23.99 -5.49
N VAL A 204 17.09 -23.42 -4.28
CA VAL A 204 16.03 -23.60 -3.28
C VAL A 204 15.42 -22.26 -2.90
N LEU A 205 14.11 -22.13 -3.05
CA LEU A 205 13.34 -20.91 -2.78
C LEU A 205 12.11 -21.26 -1.96
N ALA A 206 11.62 -20.37 -1.10
CA ALA A 206 10.36 -20.62 -0.39
C ALA A 206 9.12 -20.14 -1.16
N ARG A 207 9.24 -19.08 -1.97
CA ARG A 207 8.14 -18.54 -2.80
C ARG A 207 8.66 -17.84 -4.04
N LEU A 208 7.96 -17.99 -5.16
CA LEU A 208 8.17 -17.18 -6.37
C LEU A 208 6.87 -17.06 -7.18
N PRO A 209 6.55 -15.91 -7.82
CA PRO A 209 5.43 -15.82 -8.75
C PRO A 209 5.62 -16.75 -9.96
N ALA A 210 4.55 -17.42 -10.39
CA ALA A 210 4.58 -18.35 -11.53
C ALA A 210 5.12 -17.70 -12.82
N LEU A 211 4.82 -16.42 -13.05
CA LEU A 211 5.35 -15.66 -14.18
C LEU A 211 6.89 -15.58 -14.17
N MET A 212 7.52 -15.48 -13.00
CA MET A 212 8.98 -15.44 -12.90
C MET A 212 9.62 -16.81 -13.09
N LEU A 213 8.93 -17.90 -12.72
CA LEU A 213 9.45 -19.25 -12.99
C LEU A 213 9.59 -19.53 -14.49
N VAL A 214 8.62 -19.08 -15.28
CA VAL A 214 8.62 -19.27 -16.75
C VAL A 214 9.37 -18.20 -17.53
N SER A 215 9.56 -17.00 -16.98
CA SER A 215 10.22 -15.90 -17.69
C SER A 215 11.74 -15.89 -17.53
N TYR A 216 12.31 -16.83 -16.77
CA TYR A 216 13.73 -16.94 -16.52
C TYR A 216 14.24 -18.31 -16.95
N SER A 217 15.40 -18.33 -17.61
CA SER A 217 16.20 -19.54 -17.75
C SER A 217 16.90 -19.81 -16.41
N TRP A 218 16.86 -21.03 -15.91
CA TRP A 218 17.44 -21.40 -14.62
C TRP A 218 18.71 -22.24 -14.84
N PRO A 219 19.83 -21.91 -14.17
CA PRO A 219 21.09 -22.63 -14.37
C PRO A 219 21.10 -24.03 -13.71
N ALA A 220 20.13 -24.32 -12.85
CA ALA A 220 19.92 -25.60 -12.18
C ALA A 220 18.42 -25.76 -11.85
N PRO A 221 17.93 -26.98 -11.51
CA PRO A 221 16.55 -27.19 -11.09
C PRO A 221 16.18 -26.30 -9.89
N VAL A 222 14.93 -25.87 -9.81
CA VAL A 222 14.43 -25.01 -8.72
C VAL A 222 13.45 -25.78 -7.86
N LEU A 223 13.73 -25.87 -6.56
CA LEU A 223 12.84 -26.44 -5.56
C LEU A 223 12.16 -25.32 -4.77
N LEU A 224 10.84 -25.25 -4.88
CA LEU A 224 9.99 -24.36 -4.08
C LEU A 224 9.54 -25.09 -2.82
N VAL A 225 9.99 -24.64 -1.65
CA VAL A 225 9.68 -25.28 -0.36
C VAL A 225 8.45 -24.65 0.32
N PRO A 226 7.60 -25.45 0.99
CA PRO A 226 6.40 -24.97 1.66
C PRO A 226 6.66 -23.97 2.80
N ALA A 227 5.68 -23.12 3.09
CA ALA A 227 5.77 -22.12 4.15
C ALA A 227 5.39 -22.74 5.49
N ALA A 228 6.33 -23.47 6.09
CA ALA A 228 6.31 -24.15 7.38
C ALA A 228 5.02 -24.07 8.26
N SER A 229 4.35 -25.21 8.46
CA SER A 229 3.64 -25.56 9.71
C SER A 229 4.49 -26.47 10.60
N VAL A 230 4.49 -26.31 11.94
CA VAL A 230 5.15 -27.23 12.90
C VAL A 230 4.19 -27.60 14.02
N ASP A 231 4.21 -28.88 14.47
CA ASP A 231 3.73 -29.28 15.79
C ASP A 231 4.56 -30.37 16.51
N PRO A 232 4.82 -30.13 17.80
CA PRO A 232 4.65 -31.13 18.86
C PRO A 232 3.72 -30.65 20.01
N PRO A 233 3.23 -31.57 20.88
CA PRO A 233 2.11 -31.33 21.80
C PRO A 233 2.52 -30.63 23.11
N GLY A 234 1.66 -29.73 23.62
CA GLY A 234 1.75 -29.15 24.97
C GLY A 234 1.35 -27.68 25.03
N HIS A 235 0.85 -27.23 26.19
CA HIS A 235 0.40 -25.85 26.44
C HIS A 235 1.44 -24.81 25.98
N ARG A 236 0.92 -23.75 25.37
CA ARG A 236 1.68 -22.83 24.53
C ARG A 236 1.42 -21.41 25.00
N LEU A 237 2.47 -20.68 25.37
CA LEU A 237 2.35 -19.30 25.88
C LEU A 237 2.05 -18.36 24.70
N LEU A 238 0.95 -17.62 24.76
CA LEU A 238 0.59 -16.62 23.75
C LEU A 238 1.43 -15.32 23.87
N ASP A 239 1.44 -14.48 22.85
CA ASP A 239 1.77 -13.06 23.00
C ASP A 239 0.51 -12.21 22.87
N VAL A 240 0.03 -11.68 24.00
CA VAL A 240 -1.27 -11.01 24.07
C VAL A 240 -1.11 -9.51 24.32
N THR A 241 -1.61 -8.71 23.38
CA THR A 241 -1.76 -7.26 23.49
C THR A 241 -3.14 -6.88 24.04
N ASP A 242 -3.23 -5.72 24.70
CA ASP A 242 -4.50 -5.15 25.11
C ASP A 242 -5.31 -4.71 23.87
N VAL A 243 -6.63 -4.88 23.93
CA VAL A 243 -7.52 -4.69 22.79
C VAL A 243 -8.13 -3.30 22.79
N VAL A 244 -8.23 -2.67 21.63
CA VAL A 244 -8.85 -1.35 21.44
C VAL A 244 -10.11 -1.48 20.62
N GLU A 245 -11.25 -1.02 21.16
CA GLU A 245 -12.54 -1.03 20.46
C GLU A 245 -12.73 0.24 19.61
N MET A 246 -12.56 0.11 18.29
CA MET A 246 -12.52 1.29 17.42
C MET A 246 -13.90 1.74 16.91
N ASP A 247 -14.74 0.78 16.52
CA ASP A 247 -16.04 1.05 15.89
C ASP A 247 -17.07 -0.06 16.25
N GLY A 248 -16.99 -0.58 17.48
CA GLY A 248 -17.81 -1.71 17.95
C GLY A 248 -17.30 -3.10 17.53
N VAL A 249 -16.21 -3.16 16.75
CA VAL A 249 -15.49 -4.40 16.42
C VAL A 249 -14.31 -4.55 17.38
N LEU A 250 -14.25 -5.70 18.05
CA LEU A 250 -13.17 -6.08 18.97
C LEU A 250 -12.17 -6.99 18.25
N ASP A 251 -11.17 -6.39 17.60
CA ASP A 251 -10.07 -7.12 17.01
C ASP A 251 -8.96 -7.33 18.06
N ALA A 252 -8.78 -8.58 18.49
CA ALA A 252 -7.65 -8.99 19.30
C ALA A 252 -6.54 -9.50 18.37
N ARG A 253 -5.33 -8.96 18.49
CA ARG A 253 -4.21 -9.41 17.67
C ARG A 253 -3.29 -10.27 18.53
N ILE A 254 -3.52 -11.58 18.44
CA ILE A 254 -2.75 -12.63 19.12
C ILE A 254 -2.08 -13.44 18.03
N GLU A 255 -0.82 -13.16 17.73
CA GLU A 255 -0.19 -13.70 16.52
C GLU A 255 0.87 -14.75 16.77
N GLU A 256 1.48 -14.74 17.95
CA GLU A 256 2.64 -15.57 18.24
C GLU A 256 2.43 -16.42 19.48
N VAL A 257 3.10 -17.56 19.45
CA VAL A 257 3.04 -18.61 20.42
C VAL A 257 4.45 -19.09 20.69
N LEU A 258 4.78 -19.21 21.96
CA LEU A 258 6.05 -19.79 22.39
C LEU A 258 5.93 -21.32 22.42
N VAL A 259 6.74 -22.00 21.62
CA VAL A 259 6.90 -23.46 21.62
C VAL A 259 8.31 -23.77 22.13
N GLY A 260 8.43 -24.13 23.42
CA GLY A 260 9.72 -24.19 24.10
C GLY A 260 10.28 -22.77 24.31
N ASP A 261 11.42 -22.47 23.68
CA ASP A 261 12.05 -21.13 23.70
C ASP A 261 11.91 -20.38 22.35
N VAL A 262 11.09 -20.91 21.42
CA VAL A 262 10.97 -20.37 20.05
C VAL A 262 9.60 -19.74 19.83
N LEU A 263 9.57 -18.50 19.32
CA LEU A 263 8.36 -17.83 18.87
C LEU A 263 7.89 -18.40 17.53
N SER A 264 6.60 -18.72 17.44
CA SER A 264 5.96 -19.31 16.27
C SER A 264 4.61 -18.64 16.00
N THR A 265 4.22 -18.48 14.74
CA THR A 265 2.94 -17.83 14.36
C THR A 265 1.72 -18.72 14.63
N LEU A 266 0.60 -18.10 15.02
CA LEU A 266 -0.65 -18.75 15.43
C LEU A 266 -1.53 -19.18 14.24
N VAL A 267 -0.97 -19.87 13.26
CA VAL A 267 -1.69 -20.30 12.04
C VAL A 267 -2.53 -21.56 12.33
N GLU A 268 -3.83 -21.52 11.98
CA GLU A 268 -4.78 -22.65 12.07
C GLU A 268 -4.97 -23.30 13.47
N ARG A 269 -4.64 -22.57 14.55
CA ARG A 269 -4.75 -23.03 15.95
C ARG A 269 -6.12 -22.81 16.57
N GLN A 270 -6.49 -23.66 17.54
CA GLN A 270 -7.58 -23.33 18.46
C GLN A 270 -7.08 -22.43 19.59
N VAL A 271 -7.76 -21.30 19.79
CA VAL A 271 -7.54 -20.36 20.88
C VAL A 271 -8.79 -20.30 21.73
N ALA A 272 -8.64 -20.56 23.01
CA ALA A 272 -9.73 -20.40 23.95
C ALA A 272 -9.62 -19.05 24.65
N PHE A 273 -10.77 -18.40 24.81
CA PHE A 273 -10.95 -17.15 25.53
C PHE A 273 -11.82 -17.39 26.75
N ALA A 274 -11.50 -16.73 27.86
CA ALA A 274 -12.34 -16.78 29.05
C ALA A 274 -12.47 -15.42 29.75
N ALA A 275 -13.65 -15.17 30.30
CA ALA A 275 -13.94 -14.04 31.18
C ALA A 275 -15.08 -14.40 32.15
N ARG A 276 -14.96 -13.99 33.43
CA ARG A 276 -16.02 -14.12 34.46
C ARG A 276 -16.64 -15.53 34.59
N GLY A 277 -15.84 -16.59 34.38
CA GLY A 277 -16.30 -17.98 34.49
C GLY A 277 -16.92 -18.55 33.22
N GLU A 278 -17.03 -17.77 32.14
CA GLU A 278 -17.41 -18.24 30.82
C GLU A 278 -16.16 -18.46 29.95
N ALA A 279 -16.13 -19.55 29.19
CA ALA A 279 -15.08 -19.84 28.22
C ALA A 279 -15.67 -20.14 26.84
N LYS A 280 -15.02 -19.66 25.78
CA LYS A 280 -15.33 -19.97 24.38
C LYS A 280 -14.04 -20.28 23.62
N VAL A 281 -14.06 -21.37 22.85
CA VAL A 281 -12.96 -21.73 21.96
C VAL A 281 -13.26 -21.20 20.56
N VAL A 282 -12.28 -20.52 19.96
CA VAL A 282 -12.29 -20.00 18.59
C VAL A 282 -11.15 -20.65 17.82
N ARG A 283 -11.40 -21.04 16.57
CA ARG A 283 -10.31 -21.48 15.69
C ARG A 283 -9.74 -20.27 14.96
N SER A 284 -8.42 -20.05 15.02
CA SER A 284 -7.68 -19.17 14.12
C SER A 284 -7.88 -19.68 12.69
N THR A 285 -8.33 -18.81 11.79
CA THR A 285 -8.64 -19.16 10.39
C THR A 285 -7.73 -18.45 9.40
N SER A 286 -6.69 -17.76 9.85
CA SER A 286 -5.84 -16.94 8.98
C SER A 286 -4.43 -17.52 8.81
N ALA A 287 -3.86 -17.32 7.63
CA ALA A 287 -2.47 -17.65 7.30
C ALA A 287 -1.44 -16.79 8.07
N ASP A 288 -1.90 -15.74 8.75
CA ASP A 288 -1.07 -14.78 9.50
C ASP A 288 -1.32 -14.85 11.02
N GLY A 289 -2.19 -15.77 11.47
CA GLY A 289 -2.41 -16.08 12.87
C GLY A 289 -3.28 -15.11 13.68
N GLU A 290 -4.07 -14.24 13.07
CA GLU A 290 -4.99 -13.34 13.77
C GLU A 290 -6.23 -14.05 14.34
N VAL A 291 -6.70 -13.61 15.52
CA VAL A 291 -7.86 -14.19 16.22
C VAL A 291 -8.82 -13.11 16.73
N ARG A 292 -10.04 -13.08 16.19
CA ARG A 292 -11.07 -12.15 16.67
C ARG A 292 -11.63 -12.55 18.02
N LEU A 293 -11.88 -11.56 18.88
CA LEU A 293 -12.53 -11.79 20.16
C LEU A 293 -14.00 -12.21 19.92
N PRO A 294 -14.49 -13.30 20.55
CA PRO A 294 -15.90 -13.69 20.47
C PRO A 294 -16.86 -12.59 20.93
N ALA A 295 -18.00 -12.47 20.25
CA ALA A 295 -19.08 -11.57 20.65
C ALA A 295 -19.58 -11.80 22.10
N ALA A 296 -19.50 -13.04 22.60
CA ALA A 296 -19.83 -13.34 24.00
C ALA A 296 -18.99 -12.54 25.03
N PHE A 297 -17.81 -12.06 24.63
CA PHE A 297 -16.93 -11.26 25.47
C PHE A 297 -17.00 -9.75 25.15
N GLU A 298 -17.99 -9.31 24.38
CA GLU A 298 -18.17 -7.90 23.99
C GLU A 298 -18.29 -6.97 25.20
N HIS A 299 -18.84 -7.45 26.31
CA HIS A 299 -18.98 -6.68 27.56
C HIS A 299 -17.89 -6.98 28.59
N ALA A 300 -16.90 -7.82 28.25
CA ALA A 300 -15.80 -8.14 29.15
C ALA A 300 -14.80 -6.97 29.22
N THR A 301 -14.34 -6.64 30.43
CA THR A 301 -13.27 -5.66 30.65
C THR A 301 -11.88 -6.30 30.68
N GLN A 302 -11.82 -7.60 30.98
CA GLN A 302 -10.61 -8.41 30.98
C GLN A 302 -10.93 -9.79 30.40
N VAL A 303 -9.99 -10.30 29.61
CA VAL A 303 -10.11 -11.61 28.95
C VAL A 303 -8.77 -12.34 29.09
N THR A 304 -8.84 -13.65 29.29
CA THR A 304 -7.69 -14.56 29.27
C THR A 304 -7.69 -15.32 27.95
N ALA A 305 -6.52 -15.54 27.33
CA ALA A 305 -6.39 -16.35 26.13
C ALA A 305 -5.31 -17.44 26.29
N TRP A 306 -5.52 -18.61 25.68
CA TRP A 306 -4.52 -19.68 25.61
C TRP A 306 -4.73 -20.58 24.38
N VAL A 307 -3.71 -21.37 24.03
CA VAL A 307 -3.74 -22.37 22.94
C VAL A 307 -3.72 -23.77 23.55
N ASP A 308 -4.65 -24.61 23.14
CA ASP A 308 -4.72 -26.02 23.50
C ASP A 308 -5.10 -26.87 22.28
N ASP A 309 -4.40 -27.99 22.08
CA ASP A 309 -4.70 -28.95 21.01
C ASP A 309 -5.63 -30.09 21.49
N GLN A 310 -5.96 -30.18 22.80
CA GLN A 310 -6.69 -31.30 23.44
C GLN A 310 -8.07 -30.94 24.02
N GLY A 311 -8.62 -29.74 23.77
CA GLY A 311 -9.94 -29.30 24.26
C GLY A 311 -9.87 -28.39 25.49
N PRO A 312 -10.98 -27.82 25.98
CA PRO A 312 -10.95 -26.74 26.97
C PRO A 312 -10.37 -27.23 28.31
N PRO A 313 -9.24 -26.68 28.79
CA PRO A 313 -8.72 -27.00 30.11
C PRO A 313 -9.68 -26.47 31.20
N ASP A 314 -9.46 -26.91 32.44
CA ASP A 314 -10.01 -26.24 33.61
C ASP A 314 -9.66 -24.74 33.52
N VAL A 315 -10.66 -23.92 33.19
CA VAL A 315 -10.55 -22.49 32.86
C VAL A 315 -9.94 -21.71 34.01
N LEU A 316 -10.05 -22.23 35.24
CA LEU A 316 -9.47 -21.64 36.44
C LEU A 316 -7.99 -21.98 36.63
N ALA A 317 -7.53 -23.11 36.09
CA ALA A 317 -6.15 -23.57 36.19
C ALA A 317 -5.22 -23.01 35.09
N ALA A 318 -5.77 -22.67 33.91
CA ALA A 318 -5.00 -22.26 32.73
C ALA A 318 -4.64 -20.75 32.63
N ALA A 319 -4.83 -19.96 33.70
CA ALA A 319 -4.93 -18.50 33.59
C ALA A 319 -3.60 -17.72 33.72
N ASP A 320 -2.63 -17.95 32.82
CA ASP A 320 -1.35 -17.20 32.84
C ASP A 320 -1.31 -15.94 31.96
N GLN A 321 -2.23 -15.76 31.01
CA GLN A 321 -2.20 -14.62 30.10
C GLN A 321 -3.50 -13.84 30.00
N ARG A 322 -3.49 -12.62 30.53
CA ARG A 322 -4.65 -11.72 30.58
C ARG A 322 -4.37 -10.42 29.85
N PHE A 323 -5.42 -9.88 29.24
CA PHE A 323 -5.43 -8.55 28.62
C PHE A 323 -6.69 -7.77 28.98
N ARG A 324 -6.60 -6.45 28.84
CA ARG A 324 -7.69 -5.49 29.04
C ARG A 324 -8.32 -5.14 27.70
N VAL A 325 -9.63 -4.90 27.73
CA VAL A 325 -10.37 -4.31 26.60
C VAL A 325 -10.58 -2.83 26.88
N ILE A 326 -9.95 -1.99 26.05
CA ILE A 326 -9.92 -0.53 26.16
C ILE A 326 -10.98 0.06 25.24
N ARG A 327 -11.87 0.88 25.78
CA ARG A 327 -13.03 1.42 25.08
C ARG A 327 -13.05 2.95 25.10
N PRO A 328 -13.71 3.60 24.12
CA PRO A 328 -13.91 5.04 24.18
C PRO A 328 -14.70 5.40 25.43
N ASP A 329 -14.11 6.19 26.30
CA ASP A 329 -14.70 6.66 27.55
C ASP A 329 -14.29 8.12 27.84
N ALA A 330 -14.57 8.62 29.05
CA ALA A 330 -14.17 9.97 29.45
C ALA A 330 -12.65 10.11 29.66
N THR A 331 -11.89 9.01 29.67
CA THR A 331 -10.46 8.97 29.96
C THR A 331 -9.67 9.70 28.87
N ARG A 332 -8.73 10.53 29.29
CA ARG A 332 -7.75 11.14 28.40
C ARG A 332 -6.52 10.24 28.35
N TRP A 333 -6.23 9.70 27.18
CA TRP A 333 -5.13 8.78 26.95
C TRP A 333 -3.90 9.53 26.44
N THR A 334 -2.73 9.25 27.01
CA THR A 334 -1.45 9.71 26.48
C THR A 334 -0.76 8.54 25.81
N LEU A 335 -0.69 8.58 24.48
CA LEU A 335 -0.02 7.57 23.66
C LEU A 335 1.47 7.88 23.60
N PHE A 336 2.27 6.82 23.71
CA PHE A 336 3.71 6.88 23.53
C PHE A 336 4.20 5.58 22.88
N ASP A 337 5.38 5.65 22.25
CA ASP A 337 6.03 4.47 21.72
C ASP A 337 6.41 3.51 22.86
N ALA A 338 5.88 2.29 22.82
CA ALA A 338 6.18 1.26 23.79
C ALA A 338 7.68 0.93 23.87
N GLU A 339 8.44 1.21 22.80
CA GLU A 339 9.87 0.95 22.66
C GLU A 339 10.79 2.10 23.10
N LEU A 340 10.26 3.16 23.72
CA LEU A 340 11.07 4.29 24.21
C LEU A 340 12.28 3.84 25.07
N PRO A 341 13.45 4.50 24.90
CA PRO A 341 14.61 4.30 25.75
C PRO A 341 14.28 4.54 27.23
N SER A 342 14.95 3.82 28.13
CA SER A 342 14.69 3.89 29.58
C SER A 342 14.79 5.31 30.14
N GLU A 343 15.72 6.14 29.65
CA GLU A 343 15.81 7.56 30.05
C GLU A 343 14.56 8.38 29.73
N ARG A 344 13.86 8.05 28.63
CA ARG A 344 12.67 8.74 28.14
C ARG A 344 11.38 8.22 28.75
N LEU A 345 11.38 6.98 29.25
CA LEU A 345 10.23 6.41 29.95
C LEU A 345 9.91 7.20 31.23
N ALA A 346 10.94 7.67 31.95
CA ALA A 346 10.78 8.49 33.15
C ALA A 346 10.05 9.84 32.90
N GLU A 347 10.04 10.31 31.65
CA GLU A 347 9.40 11.57 31.25
C GLU A 347 7.93 11.41 30.84
N VAL A 348 7.44 10.17 30.69
CA VAL A 348 6.05 9.90 30.25
C VAL A 348 5.08 10.47 31.30
N PRO A 349 4.21 11.43 30.94
CA PRO A 349 3.39 12.13 31.91
C PRO A 349 2.28 11.22 32.45
N THR A 350 2.24 11.11 33.78
CA THR A 350 1.23 10.40 34.55
C THR A 350 0.13 11.29 35.18
N PRO A 351 0.31 12.61 35.44
CA PRO A 351 -0.76 13.41 36.04
C PRO A 351 -1.88 13.78 35.04
N GLY A 352 -3.12 13.41 35.34
CA GLY A 352 -4.33 13.88 34.62
C GLY A 352 -4.65 13.16 33.29
N THR A 353 -3.84 12.19 32.88
CA THR A 353 -4.07 11.32 31.71
C THR A 353 -3.65 9.88 32.02
N SER A 354 -4.26 8.89 31.37
CA SER A 354 -3.84 7.49 31.45
C SER A 354 -2.80 7.16 30.37
N PRO A 355 -1.62 6.62 30.71
CA PRO A 355 -0.63 6.24 29.71
C PRO A 355 -1.10 5.03 28.91
N LEU A 356 -0.86 5.04 27.60
CA LEU A 356 -1.12 3.92 26.69
C LEU A 356 0.12 3.67 25.84
N ALA A 357 0.77 2.53 26.06
CA ALA A 357 1.94 2.14 25.31
C ALA A 357 1.50 1.56 23.96
N VAL A 358 2.00 2.12 22.86
CA VAL A 358 1.70 1.64 21.52
C VAL A 358 2.90 0.86 21.01
N ARG A 359 2.72 -0.44 20.79
CA ARG A 359 3.70 -1.28 20.11
C ARG A 359 3.65 -0.99 18.62
N LEU A 360 4.52 -0.08 18.18
CA LEU A 360 4.63 0.33 16.78
C LEU A 360 5.16 -0.81 15.91
N ARG A 361 6.11 -1.57 16.44
CA ARG A 361 6.67 -2.76 15.81
C ARG A 361 6.51 -3.96 16.75
N PRO A 362 6.07 -5.11 16.25
CA PRO A 362 6.01 -6.34 17.03
C PRO A 362 7.40 -7.02 17.08
N THR A 363 8.45 -6.29 17.46
CA THR A 363 9.83 -6.78 17.63
C THR A 363 10.04 -7.47 18.97
N ARG A 364 9.19 -7.15 19.96
CA ARG A 364 9.20 -7.75 21.31
C ARG A 364 7.79 -8.12 21.76
N ARG A 365 7.72 -9.14 22.62
CA ARG A 365 6.48 -9.58 23.26
C ARG A 365 5.85 -8.47 24.09
N ALA A 366 4.53 -8.38 24.06
CA ALA A 366 3.77 -7.44 24.87
C ALA A 366 3.98 -7.69 26.38
N SER A 367 4.17 -8.95 26.80
CA SER A 367 4.53 -9.30 28.19
C SER A 367 5.87 -8.68 28.62
N HIS A 368 6.90 -8.81 27.79
CA HIS A 368 8.22 -8.25 28.05
C HIS A 368 8.19 -6.71 28.08
N ILE A 369 7.43 -6.08 27.18
CA ILE A 369 7.22 -4.63 27.19
C ILE A 369 6.55 -4.20 28.50
N ARG A 370 5.47 -4.89 28.92
CA ARG A 370 4.79 -4.61 30.19
C ARG A 370 5.71 -4.75 31.40
N GLU A 371 6.54 -5.78 31.45
CA GLU A 371 7.55 -5.96 32.51
C GLU A 371 8.53 -4.79 32.55
N ARG A 372 9.03 -4.35 31.38
CA ARG A 372 9.94 -3.22 31.27
C ARG A 372 9.28 -1.91 31.71
N LEU A 373 8.02 -1.67 31.32
CA LEU A 373 7.25 -0.49 31.74
C LEU A 373 7.02 -0.50 33.26
N ARG A 374 6.66 -1.65 33.84
CA ARG A 374 6.51 -1.81 35.29
C ARG A 374 7.82 -1.58 36.04
N ALA A 375 8.93 -2.08 35.52
CA ALA A 375 10.26 -1.82 36.09
C ALA A 375 10.63 -0.33 36.07
N ALA A 376 10.11 0.43 35.09
CA ALA A 376 10.21 1.89 35.02
C ALA A 376 9.12 2.65 35.81
N GLY A 377 8.25 1.95 36.56
CA GLY A 377 7.18 2.56 37.35
C GLY A 377 5.93 2.97 36.56
N ILE A 378 5.75 2.48 35.33
CA ILE A 378 4.63 2.82 34.44
C ILE A 378 3.68 1.61 34.33
N ASP A 379 2.47 1.73 34.87
CA ASP A 379 1.38 0.77 34.64
C ASP A 379 0.52 1.20 33.45
N ALA A 380 0.97 0.87 32.23
CA ALA A 380 0.27 1.18 30.99
C ALA A 380 -0.18 -0.10 30.27
N PRO A 381 -1.40 -0.13 29.71
CA PRO A 381 -1.75 -1.15 28.71
C PRO A 381 -0.83 -1.07 27.49
N VAL A 382 -0.59 -2.19 26.83
CA VAL A 382 0.22 -2.29 25.60
C VAL A 382 -0.68 -2.72 24.45
N VAL A 383 -0.90 -1.81 23.50
CA VAL A 383 -1.74 -2.05 22.32
C VAL A 383 -0.88 -2.20 21.07
N ASP A 384 -1.28 -3.05 20.14
CA ASP A 384 -0.59 -3.20 18.87
C ASP A 384 -1.07 -2.15 17.86
N ALA A 385 -0.14 -1.40 17.26
CA ALA A 385 -0.47 -0.43 16.22
C ALA A 385 -1.23 -1.08 15.05
N ARG A 386 -0.93 -2.35 14.74
CA ARG A 386 -1.52 -3.08 13.62
C ARG A 386 -2.98 -3.45 13.86
N ALA A 387 -3.35 -3.71 15.12
CA ALA A 387 -4.74 -3.94 15.50
C ALA A 387 -5.57 -2.65 15.38
N VAL A 388 -4.95 -1.50 15.68
CA VAL A 388 -5.61 -0.20 15.57
C VAL A 388 -5.72 0.26 14.11
N LEU A 389 -4.67 0.03 13.32
CA LEU A 389 -4.54 0.51 11.94
C LEU A 389 -5.07 -0.47 10.88
N ASP A 390 -5.44 -1.70 11.27
CA ASP A 390 -5.87 -2.77 10.35
C ASP A 390 -4.86 -2.98 9.21
N GLU A 391 -3.58 -3.08 9.58
CA GLU A 391 -2.46 -3.23 8.63
C GLU A 391 -1.55 -4.41 9.02
N GLY A 392 -0.72 -4.87 8.08
CA GLY A 392 0.25 -5.94 8.34
C GLY A 392 1.38 -5.53 9.30
N PRO A 393 2.29 -6.47 9.62
CA PRO A 393 3.50 -6.14 10.35
C PRO A 393 4.39 -5.18 9.55
N ALA A 394 4.93 -4.16 10.21
CA ALA A 394 5.74 -3.12 9.56
C ALA A 394 7.24 -3.29 9.81
N TYR A 395 7.71 -4.54 9.70
CA TYR A 395 9.12 -4.88 9.85
C TYR A 395 10.00 -4.22 8.78
N ASP A 396 9.43 -3.91 7.62
CA ASP A 396 10.09 -3.27 6.48
C ASP A 396 10.21 -1.74 6.61
N VAL A 397 9.50 -1.13 7.56
CA VAL A 397 9.51 0.30 7.82
C VAL A 397 10.64 0.63 8.80
N GLY A 398 11.56 1.54 8.46
CA GLY A 398 12.66 1.94 9.35
C GLY A 398 12.18 2.75 10.57
N GLU A 399 12.89 2.64 11.72
CA GLU A 399 12.56 3.25 13.04
C GLU A 399 12.31 4.76 12.96
N ALA A 400 12.96 5.45 12.02
CA ALA A 400 12.74 6.87 11.77
C ALA A 400 11.27 7.24 11.47
N ASN A 401 10.43 6.29 11.04
CA ASN A 401 9.01 6.51 10.71
C ASN A 401 8.04 6.13 11.84
N ASP A 402 8.55 5.62 12.96
CA ASP A 402 7.73 5.27 14.12
C ASP A 402 6.91 6.44 14.67
N PRO A 403 7.43 7.70 14.72
CA PRO A 403 6.62 8.85 15.12
C PRO A 403 5.36 9.04 14.27
N VAL A 404 5.44 8.85 12.95
CA VAL A 404 4.28 8.94 12.05
C VAL A 404 3.31 7.80 12.31
N ARG A 405 3.83 6.59 12.49
CA ARG A 405 3.00 5.42 12.80
C ARG A 405 2.24 5.60 14.12
N LEU A 406 2.89 6.19 15.13
CA LEU A 406 2.26 6.56 16.39
C LEU A 406 1.18 7.63 16.18
N GLN A 407 1.44 8.63 15.33
CA GLN A 407 0.43 9.62 14.93
C GLN A 407 -0.76 8.98 14.22
N ARG A 408 -0.54 8.01 13.33
CA ARG A 408 -1.60 7.24 12.67
C ARG A 408 -2.48 6.52 13.69
N VAL A 409 -1.88 5.83 14.65
CA VAL A 409 -2.61 5.17 15.75
C VAL A 409 -3.45 6.19 16.51
N ALA A 410 -2.85 7.33 16.88
CA ALA A 410 -3.56 8.40 17.56
C ALA A 410 -4.72 8.96 16.72
N ALA A 411 -4.51 9.24 15.43
CA ALA A 411 -5.52 9.75 14.52
C ALA A 411 -6.67 8.76 14.38
N ARG A 412 -6.36 7.46 14.22
CA ARG A 412 -7.33 6.38 14.13
C ARG A 412 -8.11 6.25 15.44
N MET A 413 -7.48 6.28 16.60
CA MET A 413 -8.18 6.26 17.91
C MET A 413 -9.03 7.52 18.13
N LYS A 414 -8.54 8.71 17.79
CA LYS A 414 -9.36 9.93 17.80
C LYS A 414 -10.56 9.76 16.86
N SER A 415 -10.34 9.20 15.66
CA SER A 415 -11.41 8.92 14.69
C SER A 415 -12.44 8.00 15.29
N ALA A 416 -12.04 7.08 16.19
CA ALA A 416 -12.88 6.15 16.95
C ALA A 416 -13.65 6.80 18.11
N GLY A 417 -13.25 7.98 18.59
CA GLY A 417 -13.90 8.72 19.68
C GLY A 417 -13.09 8.79 20.98
N TYR A 418 -11.86 8.27 20.99
CA TYR A 418 -10.96 8.39 22.14
C TYR A 418 -10.40 9.81 22.29
N ARG A 419 -10.18 10.25 23.54
CA ARG A 419 -9.50 11.52 23.84
C ARG A 419 -8.00 11.28 23.97
N VAL A 420 -7.27 11.42 22.88
CA VAL A 420 -5.84 11.05 22.79
C VAL A 420 -4.91 12.26 22.68
N ALA A 421 -3.83 12.25 23.46
CA ALA A 421 -2.64 13.09 23.30
C ALA A 421 -1.40 12.23 22.96
N LEU A 422 -0.38 12.82 22.33
CA LEU A 422 0.88 12.15 21.98
C LEU A 422 2.01 12.65 22.87
N PHE A 423 2.79 11.73 23.45
CA PHE A 423 4.02 12.05 24.16
C PHE A 423 5.23 12.02 23.22
N GLY A 424 6.17 12.98 23.37
CA GLY A 424 7.41 13.01 22.59
C GLY A 424 7.31 13.60 21.17
N ALA A 425 6.11 13.96 20.70
CA ALA A 425 5.94 14.70 19.45
C ALA A 425 6.47 16.14 19.64
N LYS A 426 7.67 16.44 19.15
CA LYS A 426 8.14 17.83 19.04
C LYS A 426 7.15 18.61 18.17
N GLY A 427 6.43 19.56 18.76
CA GLY A 427 5.70 20.59 18.02
C GLY A 427 4.16 20.54 18.00
N ALA A 428 3.50 19.61 18.70
CA ALA A 428 2.04 19.67 18.79
C ALA A 428 1.60 20.44 20.05
N PRO A 429 1.04 21.67 19.95
CA PRO A 429 0.33 22.25 21.07
C PRO A 429 -0.87 21.35 21.42
N PRO A 430 -1.25 21.26 22.70
CA PRO A 430 -2.41 20.48 23.12
C PRO A 430 -3.69 21.18 22.64
N GLY A 431 -4.27 20.70 21.53
CA GLY A 431 -5.61 21.04 21.09
C GLY A 431 -5.77 20.95 19.57
N HIS A 432 -6.88 20.36 19.12
CA HIS A 432 -7.59 20.57 17.85
C HIS A 432 -7.09 21.75 16.98
N ALA A 433 -5.93 21.65 16.35
CA ALA A 433 -5.32 22.74 15.60
C ALA A 433 -5.28 22.36 14.12
N LEU A 434 -5.71 23.25 13.24
CA LEU A 434 -5.61 23.12 11.79
C LEU A 434 -4.14 23.21 11.28
N HIS A 435 -3.16 23.00 12.17
CA HIS A 435 -1.71 23.01 11.92
C HIS A 435 -1.16 24.21 11.11
N ALA A 436 -1.89 25.34 11.13
CA ALA A 436 -1.54 26.57 10.43
C ALA A 436 -2.20 27.78 11.10
N GLU A 437 -1.51 28.92 11.09
CA GLU A 437 -2.04 30.19 11.58
C GLU A 437 -3.08 30.78 10.62
N LEU A 438 -4.00 31.59 11.17
CA LEU A 438 -4.99 32.32 10.37
C LEU A 438 -4.37 33.62 9.86
N ILE A 439 -4.30 33.76 8.54
CA ILE A 439 -3.70 34.91 7.86
C ILE A 439 -4.82 35.78 7.30
N GLN A 440 -4.86 37.03 7.72
CA GLN A 440 -5.84 38.04 7.28
C GLN A 440 -5.30 38.86 6.11
N GLY A 441 -6.16 39.66 5.47
CA GLY A 441 -5.72 40.68 4.51
C GLY A 441 -5.58 40.18 3.06
N ASN A 442 -6.16 39.03 2.72
CA ASN A 442 -5.97 38.40 1.42
C ASN A 442 -7.13 38.69 0.47
N ARG A 443 -6.88 38.50 -0.82
CA ARG A 443 -7.91 38.34 -1.85
C ARG A 443 -7.78 36.94 -2.43
N VAL A 444 -8.88 36.21 -2.47
CA VAL A 444 -8.92 34.83 -2.97
C VAL A 444 -10.00 34.69 -4.03
N GLU A 445 -9.66 34.05 -5.14
CA GLU A 445 -10.59 33.64 -6.19
C GLU A 445 -10.51 32.12 -6.32
N LEU A 446 -11.65 31.43 -6.32
CA LEU A 446 -11.76 29.97 -6.39
C LEU A 446 -12.38 29.55 -7.72
N GLU A 447 -11.93 28.44 -8.31
CA GLU A 447 -12.44 27.99 -9.61
C GLU A 447 -12.45 26.48 -9.84
N PHE A 448 -13.32 26.06 -10.77
CA PHE A 448 -13.38 24.73 -11.40
C PHE A 448 -13.22 24.79 -12.94
N ASP A 449 -12.86 25.95 -13.49
CA ASP A 449 -12.81 26.23 -14.92
C ASP A 449 -11.37 26.14 -15.44
N ASN A 450 -11.11 25.09 -16.20
CA ASN A 450 -9.80 24.82 -16.79
C ASN A 450 -9.30 25.93 -17.72
N ALA A 451 -10.17 26.56 -18.51
CA ALA A 451 -9.79 27.64 -19.41
C ALA A 451 -9.44 28.90 -18.61
N MET A 452 -10.18 29.18 -17.54
CA MET A 452 -9.82 30.27 -16.61
C MET A 452 -8.49 30.02 -15.91
N ALA A 453 -8.27 28.81 -15.38
CA ALA A 453 -7.00 28.43 -14.76
C ALA A 453 -5.81 28.57 -15.73
N ARG A 454 -5.99 28.17 -17.00
CA ARG A 454 -4.98 28.32 -18.06
C ARG A 454 -4.65 29.78 -18.32
N ARG A 455 -5.67 30.65 -18.40
CA ARG A 455 -5.47 32.11 -18.55
C ARG A 455 -4.71 32.71 -17.38
N TRP A 456 -5.10 32.36 -16.14
CA TRP A 456 -4.39 32.82 -14.94
C TRP A 456 -2.91 32.43 -14.95
N LEU A 457 -2.61 31.21 -15.39
CA LEU A 457 -1.24 30.71 -15.49
C LEU A 457 -0.43 31.43 -16.57
N VAL A 458 -0.88 31.38 -17.82
CA VAL A 458 -0.11 31.89 -18.97
C VAL A 458 0.03 33.41 -18.89
N GLU A 459 -1.09 34.13 -18.74
CA GLU A 459 -1.04 35.58 -18.67
C GLU A 459 -0.33 36.08 -17.39
N GLY A 460 -0.36 35.30 -16.32
CA GLY A 460 0.38 35.58 -15.10
C GLY A 460 1.89 35.55 -15.31
N ILE A 461 2.39 34.54 -16.04
CA ILE A 461 3.81 34.43 -16.41
C ILE A 461 4.21 35.54 -17.39
N GLU A 462 3.35 35.87 -18.36
CA GLU A 462 3.59 36.95 -19.32
C GLU A 462 3.69 38.32 -18.64
N ARG A 463 2.92 38.56 -17.58
CA ARG A 463 2.91 39.83 -16.83
C ARG A 463 3.92 39.89 -15.69
N ALA A 464 4.57 38.79 -15.32
CA ALA A 464 5.56 38.78 -14.25
C ALA A 464 6.76 39.68 -14.58
N GLU A 465 7.21 40.45 -13.58
CA GLU A 465 8.28 41.45 -13.73
C GLU A 465 9.57 41.10 -12.97
N ARG A 466 9.49 40.27 -11.92
CA ARG A 466 10.59 40.02 -10.96
C ARG A 466 10.96 38.55 -10.83
N SER A 467 9.97 37.67 -10.72
CA SER A 467 10.20 36.23 -10.57
C SER A 467 8.97 35.38 -10.88
N VAL A 468 9.23 34.18 -11.39
CA VAL A 468 8.24 33.11 -11.52
C VAL A 468 8.80 31.87 -10.82
N ASN A 469 8.11 31.39 -9.79
CA ASN A 469 8.43 30.12 -9.14
C ASN A 469 7.33 29.10 -9.47
N LEU A 470 7.62 28.12 -10.31
CA LEU A 470 6.69 27.06 -10.71
C LEU A 470 7.10 25.75 -10.03
N GLN A 471 6.14 25.09 -9.41
CA GLN A 471 6.28 23.76 -8.81
C GLN A 471 5.14 22.86 -9.25
N THR A 472 5.45 21.66 -9.75
CA THR A 472 4.46 20.68 -10.21
C THR A 472 4.97 19.25 -10.10
N TYR A 473 4.05 18.29 -10.11
CA TYR A 473 4.34 16.86 -9.99
C TYR A 473 4.50 16.15 -11.34
N ILE A 474 3.62 16.47 -12.31
CA ILE A 474 3.67 15.96 -13.68
C ILE A 474 3.88 17.13 -14.65
N VAL A 475 4.66 16.87 -15.69
CA VAL A 475 4.87 17.76 -16.85
C VAL A 475 4.78 16.94 -18.13
N ALA A 476 3.88 17.33 -19.03
CA ALA A 476 3.75 16.76 -20.37
C ALA A 476 4.27 17.73 -21.44
N ASP A 477 4.94 17.19 -22.45
CA ASP A 477 5.30 17.93 -23.67
C ASP A 477 4.12 17.91 -24.66
N ASP A 478 3.03 18.55 -24.26
CA ASP A 478 1.83 18.76 -25.08
C ASP A 478 1.60 20.25 -25.36
N TYR A 479 0.50 20.60 -26.04
CA TYR A 479 0.26 21.99 -26.45
C TYR A 479 0.10 22.96 -25.26
N VAL A 480 -0.38 22.50 -24.10
CA VAL A 480 -0.43 23.33 -22.89
C VAL A 480 0.95 23.47 -22.29
N GLY A 481 1.71 22.37 -22.20
CA GLY A 481 3.10 22.40 -21.78
C GLY A 481 3.94 23.36 -22.62
N GLN A 482 3.79 23.31 -23.94
CA GLN A 482 4.51 24.17 -24.89
C GLN A 482 4.12 25.64 -24.77
N ALA A 483 2.83 25.95 -24.55
CA ALA A 483 2.40 27.33 -24.32
C ALA A 483 3.02 27.90 -23.03
N VAL A 484 3.08 27.11 -21.95
CA VAL A 484 3.71 27.50 -20.69
C VAL A 484 5.23 27.61 -20.85
N GLU A 485 5.87 26.69 -21.57
CA GLU A 485 7.30 26.76 -21.92
C GLU A 485 7.62 28.08 -22.62
N GLN A 486 6.85 28.45 -23.65
CA GLN A 486 7.03 29.70 -24.39
C GLN A 486 6.89 30.93 -23.47
N ALA A 487 5.89 30.94 -22.59
CA ALA A 487 5.71 32.03 -21.63
C ALA A 487 6.88 32.14 -20.64
N LEU A 488 7.39 31.01 -20.13
CA LEU A 488 8.54 30.96 -19.21
C LEU A 488 9.83 31.40 -19.89
N VAL A 489 10.06 30.97 -21.13
CA VAL A 489 11.21 31.40 -21.95
C VAL A 489 11.16 32.91 -22.16
N ALA A 490 10.02 33.44 -22.61
CA ALA A 490 9.83 34.87 -22.79
C ALA A 490 10.05 35.65 -21.48
N ALA A 491 9.62 35.11 -20.33
CA ALA A 491 9.90 35.73 -19.03
C ALA A 491 11.41 35.75 -18.72
N GLY A 492 12.10 34.64 -18.94
CA GLY A 492 13.56 34.56 -18.78
C GLY A 492 14.31 35.54 -19.69
N GLU A 493 13.87 35.70 -20.95
CA GLU A 493 14.44 36.68 -21.89
C GLU A 493 14.22 38.14 -21.46
N ARG A 494 13.12 38.43 -20.77
CA ARG A 494 12.88 39.74 -20.14
C ARG A 494 13.73 39.98 -18.88
N GLY A 495 14.51 38.99 -18.43
CA GLY A 495 15.31 39.07 -17.20
C GLY A 495 14.54 38.72 -15.92
N VAL A 496 13.33 38.17 -16.03
CA VAL A 496 12.57 37.66 -14.89
C VAL A 496 13.27 36.41 -14.34
N ARG A 497 13.39 36.28 -13.01
CA ARG A 497 14.00 35.09 -12.40
C ARG A 497 13.01 33.92 -12.44
N VAL A 498 13.24 32.97 -13.34
CA VAL A 498 12.38 31.80 -13.49
C VAL A 498 12.97 30.59 -12.76
N ARG A 499 12.21 30.00 -11.84
CA ARG A 499 12.57 28.78 -11.10
C ARG A 499 11.50 27.71 -11.33
N VAL A 500 11.91 26.56 -11.83
CA VAL A 500 11.03 25.42 -12.11
C VAL A 500 11.46 24.25 -11.25
N LEU A 501 10.57 23.79 -10.37
CA LEU A 501 10.75 22.62 -9.52
C LEU A 501 9.79 21.52 -9.95
N VAL A 502 10.32 20.35 -10.23
CA VAL A 502 9.51 19.18 -10.63
C VAL A 502 9.89 17.95 -9.82
N ASP A 503 8.92 17.08 -9.58
CA ASP A 503 9.18 15.77 -9.01
C ASP A 503 9.79 14.82 -10.04
N SER A 504 10.85 14.09 -9.68
CA SER A 504 11.54 13.23 -10.65
C SER A 504 10.68 12.09 -11.19
N LEU A 505 9.87 11.43 -10.34
CA LEU A 505 9.25 10.14 -10.65
C LEU A 505 8.19 10.31 -11.72
N HIS A 506 7.38 11.36 -11.59
CA HIS A 506 6.26 11.64 -12.50
C HIS A 506 6.52 12.79 -13.46
N GLY A 507 7.52 13.63 -13.21
CA GLY A 507 8.11 14.51 -14.22
C GLY A 507 8.91 13.75 -15.28
N LEU A 508 9.30 12.49 -15.02
CA LEU A 508 10.07 11.62 -15.92
C LEU A 508 11.37 12.28 -16.43
N HIS A 509 12.03 13.05 -15.57
CA HIS A 509 13.30 13.72 -15.88
C HIS A 509 14.36 13.23 -14.90
N GLY A 510 15.35 12.49 -15.40
CA GLY A 510 16.35 11.81 -14.60
C GLY A 510 15.84 10.58 -13.82
N SER A 511 14.63 10.08 -14.13
CA SER A 511 14.07 8.85 -13.53
C SER A 511 14.08 7.71 -14.52
N PHE A 512 14.55 6.53 -14.10
CA PHE A 512 14.69 5.33 -14.95
C PHE A 512 15.50 5.55 -16.25
N GLY A 513 16.38 6.57 -16.27
CA GLY A 513 17.11 6.98 -17.48
C GLY A 513 16.25 7.68 -18.54
N VAL A 514 15.03 8.10 -18.19
CA VAL A 514 14.15 8.89 -19.06
C VAL A 514 14.39 10.38 -18.84
N GLU A 515 14.44 11.11 -19.94
CA GLU A 515 14.53 12.57 -19.97
C GLU A 515 13.25 13.16 -20.58
N ASN A 516 12.59 14.04 -19.84
CA ASN A 516 11.44 14.78 -20.34
C ASN A 516 11.92 15.90 -21.26
N THR A 517 11.52 15.85 -22.53
CA THR A 517 11.98 16.74 -23.60
C THR A 517 11.71 18.22 -23.32
N LEU A 518 10.53 18.55 -22.79
CA LEU A 518 10.17 19.92 -22.40
C LEU A 518 11.09 20.41 -21.27
N LEU A 519 11.27 19.59 -20.23
CA LEU A 519 12.13 19.95 -19.11
C LEU A 519 13.61 20.07 -19.54
N THR A 520 14.08 19.25 -20.47
CA THR A 520 15.42 19.38 -21.07
C THR A 520 15.57 20.71 -21.80
N ARG A 521 14.56 21.14 -22.58
CA ARG A 521 14.59 22.45 -23.26
C ARG A 521 14.62 23.60 -22.25
N LEU A 522 13.78 23.55 -21.22
CA LEU A 522 13.78 24.56 -20.13
C LEU A 522 15.13 24.60 -19.39
N ALA A 523 15.72 23.45 -19.08
CA ALA A 523 17.00 23.36 -18.38
C ALA A 523 18.18 23.93 -19.18
N ASN A 524 18.10 23.92 -20.51
CA ASN A 524 19.14 24.46 -21.39
C ASN A 524 19.01 25.98 -21.62
N HIS A 525 17.93 26.61 -21.16
CA HIS A 525 17.71 28.05 -21.34
C HIS A 525 18.40 28.88 -20.24
N GLN A 526 19.25 29.84 -20.62
CA GLN A 526 20.10 30.62 -19.70
C GLN A 526 19.31 31.44 -18.65
N GLY A 527 18.06 31.81 -18.93
CA GLY A 527 17.19 32.56 -18.02
C GLY A 527 16.37 31.70 -17.05
N ILE A 528 16.50 30.37 -17.10
CA ILE A 528 15.63 29.44 -16.35
C ILE A 528 16.48 28.55 -15.45
N SER A 529 16.13 28.48 -14.18
CA SER A 529 16.70 27.52 -13.23
C SER A 529 15.73 26.35 -13.05
N LEU A 530 16.12 25.16 -13.47
CA LEU A 530 15.34 23.94 -13.27
C LEU A 530 15.96 23.06 -12.19
N ARG A 531 15.12 22.52 -11.30
CA ARG A 531 15.49 21.53 -10.28
C ARG A 531 14.53 20.38 -10.27
N VAL A 532 15.08 19.19 -9.99
CA VAL A 532 14.32 17.96 -9.88
C VAL A 532 14.42 17.44 -8.45
N SER A 533 13.29 17.27 -7.78
CA SER A 533 13.25 16.70 -6.43
C SER A 533 13.37 15.17 -6.47
N ARG A 534 14.19 14.63 -5.56
CA ARG A 534 14.34 13.20 -5.27
C ARG A 534 14.55 12.32 -6.52
N PRO A 535 15.63 12.54 -7.30
CA PRO A 535 15.93 11.76 -8.50
C PRO A 535 15.98 10.25 -8.21
N VAL A 536 15.39 9.45 -9.10
CA VAL A 536 15.27 7.99 -8.97
C VAL A 536 16.07 7.31 -10.10
N PRO A 537 17.38 7.08 -9.92
CA PRO A 537 18.27 6.65 -11.00
C PRO A 537 18.08 5.19 -11.46
N SER A 538 17.35 4.38 -10.68
CA SER A 538 17.12 2.95 -10.95
C SER A 538 15.72 2.53 -10.47
N MET A 539 15.39 1.24 -10.44
CA MET A 539 14.09 0.78 -9.93
C MET A 539 13.81 1.37 -8.54
N PRO A 540 12.62 1.97 -8.31
CA PRO A 540 12.36 2.73 -7.10
C PRO A 540 12.20 1.78 -5.91
N SER A 541 12.81 2.10 -4.77
CA SER A 541 12.47 1.46 -3.50
C SER A 541 11.11 1.96 -2.99
N MET A 542 10.52 1.27 -2.02
CA MET A 542 9.30 1.74 -1.35
C MET A 542 9.51 3.12 -0.70
N ALA A 543 10.73 3.44 -0.25
CA ALA A 543 11.08 4.74 0.29
C ALA A 543 11.22 5.83 -0.79
N ASP A 544 11.54 5.45 -2.03
CA ASP A 544 11.61 6.38 -3.18
C ASP A 544 10.22 6.69 -3.74
N LEU A 545 9.29 5.73 -3.63
CA LEU A 545 7.87 5.89 -3.95
C LEU A 545 7.13 6.73 -2.90
N LYS A 546 7.59 6.69 -1.65
CA LYS A 546 7.13 7.55 -0.55
C LYS A 546 7.91 8.87 -0.55
N CYS A 547 7.42 9.91 0.12
CA CYS A 547 8.04 11.23 0.21
C CYS A 547 8.21 11.99 -1.12
N ARG A 548 7.35 11.75 -2.12
CA ARG A 548 7.36 12.55 -3.36
C ARG A 548 6.85 13.97 -3.12
N ASP A 549 7.24 14.91 -3.98
CA ASP A 549 6.74 16.27 -3.91
C ASP A 549 5.48 16.42 -4.78
N HIS A 550 4.30 16.38 -4.15
CA HIS A 550 3.03 16.41 -4.87
C HIS A 550 2.43 17.83 -4.90
N ARG A 551 3.16 18.87 -4.47
CA ARG A 551 2.67 20.24 -4.50
C ARG A 551 2.61 20.80 -5.92
N LYS A 552 1.56 21.58 -6.18
CA LYS A 552 1.28 22.21 -7.48
C LYS A 552 0.95 23.66 -7.23
N LEU A 553 1.92 24.53 -7.49
CA LEU A 553 1.81 25.96 -7.24
C LEU A 553 2.64 26.78 -8.21
N VAL A 554 2.18 27.99 -8.48
CA VAL A 554 2.90 28.99 -9.28
C VAL A 554 2.86 30.31 -8.52
N ILE A 555 4.02 30.87 -8.23
CA ILE A 555 4.16 32.15 -7.52
C ILE A 555 4.75 33.18 -8.47
N LEU A 556 4.03 34.28 -8.64
CA LEU A 556 4.36 35.39 -9.54
C LEU A 556 4.75 36.59 -8.70
N ASP A 557 6.00 37.04 -8.86
CA ASP A 557 6.61 38.21 -8.20
C ASP A 557 6.55 38.21 -6.66
N GLY A 558 6.32 37.05 -6.04
CA GLY A 558 6.04 36.92 -4.61
C GLY A 558 4.71 37.55 -4.19
N ARG A 559 3.82 37.90 -5.12
CA ARG A 559 2.59 38.68 -4.88
C ARG A 559 1.31 37.92 -5.18
N VAL A 560 1.36 37.01 -6.14
CA VAL A 560 0.22 36.18 -6.55
C VAL A 560 0.65 34.73 -6.48
N ALA A 561 -0.16 33.88 -5.87
CA ALA A 561 0.01 32.43 -5.88
C ALA A 561 -1.19 31.77 -6.56
N LEU A 562 -0.92 30.90 -7.53
CA LEU A 562 -1.88 29.94 -8.06
C LEU A 562 -1.62 28.61 -7.38
N ILE A 563 -2.64 27.99 -6.81
CA ILE A 563 -2.55 26.72 -6.09
C ILE A 563 -3.70 25.81 -6.50
N GLY A 564 -3.51 24.49 -6.51
CA GLY A 564 -4.61 23.57 -6.80
C GLY A 564 -4.16 22.14 -7.07
N GLY A 565 -5.02 21.40 -7.76
CA GLY A 565 -4.77 20.02 -8.16
C GLY A 565 -4.04 19.87 -9.50
N ARG A 566 -3.90 20.94 -10.28
CA ARG A 566 -3.52 20.86 -11.70
C ARG A 566 -2.03 20.62 -11.92
N ASN A 567 -1.72 19.57 -12.67
CA ASN A 567 -0.38 19.36 -13.23
C ASN A 567 -0.24 20.08 -14.58
N LEU A 568 0.99 20.17 -15.10
CA LEU A 568 1.24 20.79 -16.39
C LEU A 568 1.02 19.79 -17.53
N ALA A 569 -0.25 19.59 -17.90
CA ALA A 569 -0.67 18.81 -19.07
C ALA A 569 -2.07 19.27 -19.53
N HIS A 570 -2.42 18.97 -20.79
CA HIS A 570 -3.63 19.46 -21.42
C HIS A 570 -4.92 19.03 -20.72
N GLU A 571 -5.01 17.82 -20.16
CA GLU A 571 -6.22 17.34 -19.49
C GLU A 571 -6.63 18.22 -18.29
N TYR A 572 -5.70 18.95 -17.69
CA TYR A 572 -5.94 19.84 -16.54
C TYR A 572 -6.37 21.26 -16.92
N TYR A 573 -6.02 21.69 -18.13
CA TYR A 573 -6.14 23.09 -18.54
C TYR A 573 -7.01 23.31 -19.76
N THR A 574 -7.57 22.26 -20.36
CA THR A 574 -8.48 22.33 -21.49
C THR A 574 -9.92 22.42 -21.01
N GLY A 575 -10.69 23.38 -21.53
CA GLY A 575 -12.14 23.46 -21.31
C GLY A 575 -12.86 22.28 -21.95
N PHE A 576 -13.97 21.84 -21.36
CA PHE A 576 -14.74 20.72 -21.92
C PHE A 576 -15.25 21.01 -23.33
N ASP A 577 -15.54 22.27 -23.64
CA ASP A 577 -16.04 22.80 -24.91
C ASP A 577 -14.94 23.25 -25.89
N GLU A 578 -13.66 23.05 -25.56
CA GLU A 578 -12.52 23.44 -26.39
C GLU A 578 -11.95 22.29 -27.24
N ILE A 579 -12.53 21.09 -27.16
CA ILE A 579 -12.04 19.89 -27.85
C ILE A 579 -13.18 19.07 -28.45
N GLU A 580 -12.94 18.53 -29.64
CA GLU A 580 -13.83 17.57 -30.28
C GLU A 580 -13.64 16.16 -29.71
N ILE A 581 -14.72 15.51 -29.28
CA ILE A 581 -14.70 14.17 -28.69
C ILE A 581 -15.75 13.28 -29.36
N GLY A 582 -15.36 12.06 -29.72
CA GLY A 582 -16.25 11.03 -30.25
C GLY A 582 -15.98 9.65 -29.61
N PRO A 583 -16.75 8.60 -29.98
CA PRO A 583 -16.69 7.29 -29.33
C PRO A 583 -15.31 6.59 -29.39
N SER A 584 -14.48 6.93 -30.38
CA SER A 584 -13.13 6.40 -30.57
C SER A 584 -12.03 7.29 -29.97
N THR A 585 -12.38 8.43 -29.37
CA THR A 585 -11.41 9.34 -28.76
C THR A 585 -10.72 8.64 -27.59
N SER A 586 -9.40 8.70 -27.55
CA SER A 586 -8.62 8.15 -26.44
C SER A 586 -8.98 8.86 -25.14
N TRP A 587 -9.15 8.11 -24.04
CA TRP A 587 -9.45 8.68 -22.73
C TRP A 587 -8.41 9.70 -22.25
N ARG A 588 -7.19 9.65 -22.80
CA ARG A 588 -6.09 10.58 -22.49
C ARG A 588 -6.34 12.00 -22.99
N LEU A 589 -7.22 12.18 -23.98
CA LEU A 589 -7.52 13.49 -24.56
C LEU A 589 -8.70 14.17 -23.85
N LEU A 590 -9.42 13.46 -22.98
CA LEU A 590 -10.57 14.03 -22.29
C LEU A 590 -10.13 15.02 -21.21
N PRO A 591 -10.70 16.23 -21.17
CA PRO A 591 -10.51 17.16 -20.06
C PRO A 591 -10.98 16.57 -18.73
N TRP A 592 -10.29 16.95 -17.65
CA TRP A 592 -10.63 16.56 -16.29
C TRP A 592 -11.28 17.72 -15.56
N LEU A 593 -12.17 17.42 -14.62
CA LEU A 593 -12.62 18.43 -13.66
C LEU A 593 -11.55 18.58 -12.58
N ASP A 594 -10.94 19.74 -12.47
CA ASP A 594 -10.01 20.09 -11.39
C ASP A 594 -10.41 21.42 -10.75
N ALA A 595 -9.72 21.82 -9.69
CA ALA A 595 -9.98 23.05 -8.96
C ALA A 595 -8.70 23.76 -8.55
N GLY A 596 -8.81 25.07 -8.37
CA GLY A 596 -7.70 25.92 -7.97
C GLY A 596 -8.13 27.19 -7.24
N ALA A 597 -7.14 27.85 -6.65
CA ALA A 597 -7.27 29.19 -6.11
C ALA A 597 -6.19 30.11 -6.65
N ARG A 598 -6.57 31.37 -6.85
CA ARG A 598 -5.67 32.50 -7.01
C ARG A 598 -5.68 33.31 -5.72
N VAL A 599 -4.51 33.41 -5.09
CA VAL A 599 -4.32 34.07 -3.80
C VAL A 599 -3.41 35.28 -3.97
N GLN A 600 -3.81 36.40 -3.39
CA GLN A 600 -3.03 37.64 -3.30
C GLN A 600 -3.04 38.13 -1.86
N GLY A 601 -1.94 38.72 -1.39
CA GLY A 601 -1.80 39.28 -0.05
C GLY A 601 -0.85 38.47 0.86
N PRO A 602 -0.90 38.69 2.18
CA PRO A 602 0.10 38.18 3.12
C PRO A 602 0.28 36.65 3.10
N ALA A 603 -0.74 35.88 2.75
CA ALA A 603 -0.66 34.42 2.71
C ALA A 603 0.29 33.87 1.63
N VAL A 604 0.59 34.66 0.58
CA VAL A 604 1.54 34.27 -0.46
C VAL A 604 2.93 34.02 0.11
N GLN A 605 3.29 34.71 1.20
CA GLN A 605 4.54 34.49 1.94
C GLN A 605 4.70 33.04 2.40
N ALA A 606 3.68 32.48 3.07
CA ALA A 606 3.72 31.10 3.58
C ALA A 606 3.78 30.07 2.44
N ILE A 607 3.13 30.38 1.30
CA ILE A 607 3.19 29.56 0.09
C ILE A 607 4.60 29.61 -0.52
N GLU A 608 5.22 30.79 -0.61
CA GLU A 608 6.57 30.96 -1.13
C GLU A 608 7.63 30.35 -0.21
N ASP A 609 7.46 30.42 1.11
CA ASP A 609 8.36 29.75 2.06
C ASP A 609 8.30 28.22 1.90
N SER A 610 7.13 27.66 1.61
CA SER A 610 6.97 26.23 1.27
C SER A 610 7.75 25.86 -0.01
N PHE A 611 7.69 26.72 -1.04
CA PHE A 611 8.47 26.57 -2.27
C PHE A 611 9.97 26.68 -2.01
N VAL A 612 10.44 27.71 -1.30
CA VAL A 612 11.86 27.90 -0.96
C VAL A 612 12.41 26.68 -0.24
N SER A 613 11.65 26.15 0.72
CA SER A 613 12.02 24.95 1.46
C SER A 613 12.18 23.73 0.54
N ALA A 614 11.27 23.56 -0.42
CA ALA A 614 11.33 22.50 -1.44
C ALA A 614 12.54 22.67 -2.37
N TRP A 615 12.74 23.90 -2.85
CA TRP A 615 13.81 24.30 -3.77
C TRP A 615 15.18 24.04 -3.17
N VAL A 616 15.38 24.41 -1.90
CA VAL A 616 16.62 24.15 -1.17
C VAL A 616 16.87 22.66 -1.00
N ARG A 617 15.82 21.87 -0.66
CA ARG A 617 15.93 20.40 -0.58
C ARG A 617 16.31 19.77 -1.93
N ALA A 618 15.92 20.38 -3.05
CA ALA A 618 16.30 19.96 -4.39
C ALA A 618 17.68 20.49 -4.85
N GLY A 619 18.48 21.07 -3.94
CA GLY A 619 19.83 21.57 -4.22
C GLY A 619 19.89 22.98 -4.80
N GLY A 620 18.79 23.73 -4.75
CA GLY A 620 18.76 25.15 -5.09
C GLY A 620 19.28 26.04 -3.95
N SER A 621 19.75 27.24 -4.29
CA SER A 621 20.10 28.25 -3.28
C SER A 621 18.84 28.87 -2.68
N GLY A 622 18.82 29.03 -1.35
CA GLY A 622 17.75 29.76 -0.66
C GLY A 622 17.70 31.22 -1.09
N PHE A 623 16.52 31.83 -0.97
CA PHE A 623 16.31 33.25 -1.24
C PHE A 623 15.35 33.86 -0.23
N VAL A 624 15.48 35.17 -0.02
CA VAL A 624 14.64 35.91 0.93
C VAL A 624 13.30 36.20 0.27
N THR A 625 12.25 35.87 1.00
CA THR A 625 10.85 36.15 0.70
C THR A 625 10.41 37.39 1.49
N GLN A 626 9.44 38.15 0.98
CA GLN A 626 8.90 39.32 1.66
C GLN A 626 7.38 39.25 1.67
N PRO A 627 6.73 39.47 2.84
CA PRO A 627 5.28 39.39 2.90
C PRO A 627 4.66 40.50 2.05
N PRO A 628 3.72 40.17 1.15
CA PRO A 628 2.99 41.19 0.41
C PRO A 628 2.12 42.03 1.34
N ASP A 629 1.86 43.26 0.92
CA ASP A 629 0.86 44.11 1.57
C ASP A 629 -0.53 43.46 1.52
N PRO A 630 -1.40 43.72 2.51
CA PRO A 630 -2.81 43.35 2.44
C PRO A 630 -3.52 43.92 1.21
N VAL A 631 -4.32 43.09 0.52
CA VAL A 631 -5.04 43.46 -0.73
C VAL A 631 -6.54 43.10 -0.71
N GLY A 632 -7.03 42.58 0.42
CA GLY A 632 -8.42 42.22 0.64
C GLY A 632 -8.70 41.97 2.12
N ASP A 633 -9.84 41.35 2.41
CA ASP A 633 -10.35 41.06 3.76
C ASP A 633 -10.51 39.56 4.03
N THR A 634 -10.23 38.70 3.05
CA THR A 634 -10.36 37.25 3.20
C THR A 634 -9.31 36.69 4.15
N ALA A 635 -9.78 35.91 5.12
CA ALA A 635 -8.95 35.13 6.01
C ALA A 635 -8.69 33.73 5.45
N LEU A 636 -7.45 33.25 5.51
CA LEU A 636 -7.13 31.88 5.12
C LEU A 636 -5.97 31.30 5.92
N ARG A 637 -5.85 29.97 5.91
CA ARG A 637 -4.71 29.23 6.45
C ARG A 637 -3.97 28.52 5.33
N VAL A 638 -2.65 28.44 5.42
CA VAL A 638 -1.82 27.65 4.50
C VAL A 638 -1.31 26.42 5.25
N VAL A 639 -1.85 25.25 4.92
CA VAL A 639 -1.43 23.98 5.54
C VAL A 639 -0.39 23.32 4.66
N VAL A 640 0.79 23.05 5.24
CA VAL A 640 1.90 22.36 4.58
C VAL A 640 2.12 21.01 5.25
N HIS A 641 2.05 19.94 4.47
CA HIS A 641 2.33 18.58 4.90
C HIS A 641 3.63 18.10 4.26
N ARG A 642 4.51 17.48 5.05
CA ARG A 642 5.88 17.13 4.62
C ARG A 642 6.11 15.62 4.57
N GLY A 643 5.42 14.93 3.67
CA GLY A 643 5.60 13.50 3.45
C GLY A 643 5.54 12.71 4.76
N LEU A 644 6.56 11.90 5.04
CA LEU A 644 6.65 11.10 6.27
C LEU A 644 7.11 11.88 7.51
N GLU A 645 7.11 13.21 7.55
CA GLU A 645 7.49 13.98 8.75
C GLU A 645 6.28 14.32 9.64
N ASP A 646 5.09 14.46 9.05
CA ASP A 646 3.87 14.88 9.73
C ASP A 646 2.62 14.26 9.07
N ALA A 647 1.42 14.67 9.48
CA ALA A 647 0.14 14.27 8.87
C ALA A 647 -0.84 15.47 8.79
N HIS A 648 -0.32 16.69 8.58
CA HIS A 648 -1.09 17.93 8.77
C HIS A 648 -2.33 18.04 7.88
N THR A 649 -2.27 17.57 6.64
CA THR A 649 -3.42 17.55 5.71
C THR A 649 -4.55 16.66 6.23
N LEU A 650 -4.21 15.46 6.72
CA LEU A 650 -5.17 14.54 7.33
C LEU A 650 -5.79 15.13 8.59
N ASP A 651 -4.98 15.66 9.51
CA ASP A 651 -5.46 16.26 10.75
C ASP A 651 -6.41 17.44 10.47
N ALA A 652 -6.07 18.28 9.49
CA ALA A 652 -6.91 19.39 9.08
C ALA A 652 -8.23 18.94 8.44
N TYR A 653 -8.22 17.94 7.55
CA TYR A 653 -9.46 17.38 6.99
C TYR A 653 -10.35 16.76 8.07
N ILE A 654 -9.78 15.99 8.99
CA ILE A 654 -10.50 15.38 10.12
C ILE A 654 -11.15 16.46 10.98
N GLU A 655 -10.42 17.52 11.32
CA GLU A 655 -10.95 18.61 12.16
C GLU A 655 -12.08 19.36 11.46
N LEU A 656 -11.93 19.69 10.17
CA LEU A 656 -12.99 20.33 9.39
C LEU A 656 -14.26 19.47 9.35
N ILE A 657 -14.14 18.18 9.03
CA ILE A 657 -15.29 17.25 8.97
C ILE A 657 -15.94 17.05 10.34
N ARG A 658 -15.14 17.03 11.42
CA ARG A 658 -15.67 16.97 12.80
C ARG A 658 -16.42 18.23 13.18
N SER A 659 -15.93 19.39 12.76
CA SER A 659 -16.52 20.69 13.10
C SER A 659 -17.84 20.97 12.38
N ALA A 660 -18.14 20.22 11.30
CA ALA A 660 -19.36 20.36 10.50
C ALA A 660 -20.64 20.17 11.32
N ARG A 661 -21.60 21.08 11.13
CA ARG A 661 -22.88 21.15 11.84
C ARG A 661 -24.09 20.94 10.94
N SER A 662 -24.04 21.36 9.69
CA SER A 662 -25.17 21.28 8.75
C SER A 662 -24.83 20.43 7.54
N HIS A 663 -23.71 20.70 6.86
CA HIS A 663 -23.40 20.00 5.62
C HIS A 663 -21.92 20.04 5.25
N ILE A 664 -21.54 19.06 4.43
CA ILE A 664 -20.21 18.89 3.87
C ILE A 664 -20.35 18.66 2.37
N TYR A 665 -19.58 19.39 1.58
CA TYR A 665 -19.31 19.09 0.19
C TYR A 665 -17.90 18.55 0.02
N LEU A 666 -17.76 17.48 -0.75
CA LEU A 666 -16.48 16.85 -1.07
C LEU A 666 -16.39 16.65 -2.58
N VAL A 667 -15.38 17.22 -3.23
CA VAL A 667 -15.06 16.91 -4.64
C VAL A 667 -13.77 16.10 -4.67
N ASN A 668 -13.87 14.85 -5.10
CA ASN A 668 -12.76 13.90 -5.04
C ASN A 668 -12.96 12.70 -5.99
N GLY A 669 -11.95 12.38 -6.80
CA GLY A 669 -11.91 11.19 -7.66
C GLY A 669 -11.07 10.01 -7.14
N PHE A 670 -10.46 10.14 -5.97
CA PHE A 670 -9.48 9.19 -5.42
C PHE A 670 -10.07 8.31 -4.29
N PRO A 671 -9.47 7.15 -3.96
CA PRO A 671 -9.95 6.32 -2.86
C PRO A 671 -9.83 7.04 -1.52
N LEU A 672 -10.95 7.25 -0.84
CA LEU A 672 -10.93 7.81 0.52
C LEU A 672 -10.12 6.92 1.47
N LEU A 673 -9.21 7.55 2.21
CA LEU A 673 -8.58 6.98 3.38
C LEU A 673 -9.66 6.56 4.40
N LEU A 674 -9.44 5.45 5.10
CA LEU A 674 -10.41 4.90 6.04
C LEU A 674 -10.78 5.89 7.15
N GLU A 675 -9.80 6.60 7.68
CA GLU A 675 -9.95 7.63 8.71
C GLU A 675 -10.93 8.73 8.24
N LEU A 676 -10.76 9.20 7.00
CA LEU A 676 -11.61 10.21 6.37
C LEU A 676 -13.02 9.67 6.10
N GLN A 677 -13.13 8.45 5.58
CA GLN A 677 -14.42 7.77 5.41
C GLN A 677 -15.17 7.65 6.74
N HIS A 678 -14.50 7.27 7.83
CA HIS A 678 -15.13 7.09 9.14
C HIS A 678 -15.60 8.41 9.74
N VAL A 679 -14.83 9.50 9.63
CA VAL A 679 -15.29 10.80 10.14
C VAL A 679 -16.46 11.35 9.32
N LEU A 680 -16.54 11.08 8.02
CA LEU A 680 -17.70 11.40 7.18
C LEU A 680 -18.93 10.57 7.55
N LEU A 681 -18.77 9.27 7.80
CA LEU A 681 -19.87 8.41 8.29
C LEU A 681 -20.40 8.90 9.65
N ARG A 682 -19.51 9.34 10.54
CA ARG A 682 -19.90 9.94 11.82
C ARG A 682 -20.59 11.29 11.63
N ALA A 683 -20.22 12.07 10.61
CA ALA A 683 -20.95 13.30 10.29
C ALA A 683 -22.40 12.97 9.88
N LEU A 684 -22.60 11.98 9.01
CA LEU A 684 -23.93 11.49 8.64
C LEU A 684 -24.73 11.02 9.88
N GLN A 685 -24.10 10.28 10.79
CA GLN A 685 -24.74 9.84 12.04
C GLN A 685 -25.13 11.00 12.97
N ARG A 686 -24.40 12.12 12.93
CA ARG A 686 -24.75 13.37 13.64
C ARG A 686 -25.86 14.16 12.95
N GLY A 687 -26.35 13.71 11.79
CA GLY A 687 -27.35 14.42 10.99
C GLY A 687 -26.79 15.47 10.04
N VAL A 688 -25.47 15.52 9.84
CA VAL A 688 -24.82 16.42 8.86
C VAL A 688 -25.02 15.84 7.46
N ARG A 689 -25.49 16.65 6.50
CA ARG A 689 -25.60 16.23 5.09
C ARG A 689 -24.20 16.08 4.49
N VAL A 690 -23.90 14.94 3.88
CA VAL A 690 -22.63 14.74 3.15
C VAL A 690 -22.91 14.56 1.67
N CYS A 691 -22.45 15.51 0.85
CA CYS A 691 -22.53 15.48 -0.60
C CYS A 691 -21.13 15.27 -1.20
N VAL A 692 -20.97 14.25 -2.05
CA VAL A 692 -19.71 13.90 -2.69
C VAL A 692 -19.87 13.96 -4.21
N LEU A 693 -19.11 14.82 -4.86
CA LEU A 693 -18.92 14.80 -6.30
C LEU A 693 -17.64 14.01 -6.65
N SER A 694 -17.80 12.89 -7.33
CA SER A 694 -16.70 12.03 -7.75
C SER A 694 -16.69 11.84 -9.27
N GLY A 695 -15.70 11.12 -9.79
CA GLY A 695 -15.55 10.88 -11.21
C GLY A 695 -15.15 9.45 -11.51
N HIS A 696 -14.76 9.21 -12.76
CA HIS A 696 -14.21 7.94 -13.20
C HIS A 696 -12.75 8.11 -13.64
N PRO A 697 -11.77 7.48 -12.94
CA PRO A 697 -10.39 7.38 -13.43
C PRO A 697 -10.28 6.91 -14.88
N LYS A 698 -11.17 6.02 -15.32
CA LYS A 698 -11.43 5.77 -16.74
C LYS A 698 -12.72 6.47 -17.18
N PRO A 699 -12.65 7.61 -17.88
CA PRO A 699 -13.84 8.28 -18.38
C PRO A 699 -14.79 7.34 -19.13
N MET A 700 -16.08 7.56 -18.95
CA MET A 700 -17.14 6.74 -19.53
C MET A 700 -18.08 7.61 -20.38
N TYR A 701 -18.79 7.00 -21.32
CA TYR A 701 -19.94 7.60 -22.01
C TYR A 701 -21.03 6.53 -22.16
N ASP A 702 -22.27 6.82 -21.76
CA ASP A 702 -23.42 5.90 -21.85
C ASP A 702 -23.12 4.46 -21.38
N GLY A 703 -22.38 4.32 -20.27
CA GLY A 703 -22.01 3.03 -19.68
C GLY A 703 -20.86 2.29 -20.38
N LYS A 704 -20.26 2.88 -21.43
CA LYS A 704 -19.08 2.36 -22.13
C LYS A 704 -17.83 3.16 -21.76
N PRO A 705 -16.66 2.52 -21.62
CA PRO A 705 -15.43 3.26 -21.40
C PRO A 705 -14.90 3.88 -22.68
N PHE A 706 -14.27 5.05 -22.58
CA PHE A 706 -13.40 5.53 -23.66
C PHE A 706 -12.18 4.62 -23.82
N PRO A 707 -11.73 4.34 -25.06
CA PRO A 707 -10.58 3.49 -25.32
C PRO A 707 -9.27 4.17 -24.90
N GLY A 708 -8.21 3.40 -24.66
CA GLY A 708 -6.86 3.95 -24.51
C GLY A 708 -5.90 2.99 -23.81
N PRO A 709 -4.65 3.39 -23.55
CA PRO A 709 -3.69 2.48 -22.92
C PRO A 709 -4.04 2.23 -21.45
N TRP A 710 -3.52 1.13 -20.90
CA TRP A 710 -3.68 0.76 -19.47
C TRP A 710 -5.13 0.58 -19.00
N GLU A 711 -6.04 0.15 -19.89
CA GLU A 711 -7.47 0.06 -19.60
C GLU A 711 -7.80 -0.74 -18.34
N ALA A 712 -7.19 -1.91 -18.18
CA ALA A 712 -7.41 -2.77 -17.02
C ALA A 712 -7.01 -2.08 -15.71
N ALA A 713 -5.87 -1.37 -15.70
CA ALA A 713 -5.40 -0.66 -14.52
C ALA A 713 -6.32 0.51 -14.14
N ARG A 714 -6.79 1.29 -15.13
CA ARG A 714 -7.72 2.42 -14.92
C ARG A 714 -9.12 1.95 -14.49
N ASN A 715 -9.57 0.80 -14.99
CA ASN A 715 -10.79 0.15 -14.50
C ASN A 715 -10.64 -0.23 -13.02
N THR A 716 -9.55 -0.91 -12.65
CA THR A 716 -9.28 -1.27 -11.25
C THR A 716 -9.20 -0.02 -10.36
N ALA A 717 -8.53 1.04 -10.80
CA ALA A 717 -8.47 2.30 -10.05
C ALA A 717 -9.86 2.91 -9.79
N THR A 718 -10.74 2.84 -10.80
CA THR A 718 -12.14 3.28 -10.66
C THR A 718 -12.87 2.46 -9.61
N GLU A 719 -12.76 1.13 -9.66
CA GLU A 719 -13.40 0.25 -8.69
C GLU A 719 -12.85 0.45 -7.27
N VAL A 720 -11.53 0.63 -7.12
CA VAL A 720 -10.91 0.93 -5.81
C VAL A 720 -11.42 2.25 -5.25
N ALA A 721 -11.44 3.33 -6.05
CA ALA A 721 -11.96 4.62 -5.63
C ALA A 721 -13.43 4.53 -5.21
N HIS A 722 -14.27 3.90 -6.02
CA HIS A 722 -15.71 3.78 -5.75
C HIS A 722 -16.01 2.86 -4.57
N SER A 723 -15.17 1.84 -4.30
CA SER A 723 -15.31 0.96 -3.13
C SER A 723 -15.30 1.74 -1.80
N ARG A 724 -14.62 2.90 -1.80
CA ARG A 724 -14.52 3.82 -0.66
C ARG A 724 -15.69 4.79 -0.54
N LEU A 725 -16.54 4.90 -1.55
CA LEU A 725 -17.78 5.68 -1.49
C LEU A 725 -18.98 4.83 -1.07
N ASP A 726 -18.91 3.52 -1.32
CA ASP A 726 -20.00 2.58 -1.05
C ASP A 726 -20.57 2.64 0.40
N PRO A 727 -19.78 2.84 1.48
CA PRO A 727 -20.34 3.01 2.84
C PRO A 727 -21.14 4.30 3.01
N LEU A 728 -20.68 5.39 2.41
CA LEU A 728 -21.34 6.68 2.51
C LEU A 728 -22.71 6.60 1.85
N VAL A 729 -22.78 6.00 0.66
CA VAL A 729 -24.05 5.74 -0.05
C VAL A 729 -25.02 4.93 0.82
N ARG A 730 -24.54 3.85 1.45
CA ARG A 730 -25.38 3.03 2.35
C ARG A 730 -25.84 3.76 3.60
N ALA A 731 -25.03 4.68 4.11
CA ALA A 731 -25.35 5.50 5.28
C ALA A 731 -26.23 6.73 4.94
N GLY A 732 -26.65 6.89 3.68
CA GLY A 732 -27.52 8.00 3.25
C GLY A 732 -26.77 9.22 2.72
N GLY A 733 -25.45 9.15 2.51
CA GLY A 733 -24.67 10.18 1.85
C GLY A 733 -25.05 10.34 0.38
N GLU A 734 -24.95 11.56 -0.13
CA GLU A 734 -25.33 11.94 -1.49
C GLU A 734 -24.09 11.87 -2.39
N VAL A 735 -23.92 10.77 -3.13
CA VAL A 735 -22.80 10.62 -4.06
C VAL A 735 -23.27 10.88 -5.48
N HIS A 736 -22.57 11.76 -6.19
CA HIS A 736 -22.81 12.15 -7.57
C HIS A 736 -21.56 11.87 -8.40
N TYR A 737 -21.71 11.31 -9.59
CA TYR A 737 -20.65 11.29 -10.58
C TYR A 737 -20.75 12.56 -11.45
N CYS A 738 -19.64 13.27 -11.60
CA CYS A 738 -19.54 14.38 -12.54
C CYS A 738 -19.98 13.91 -13.93
N ALA A 739 -20.80 14.71 -14.59
CA ALA A 739 -21.37 14.36 -15.88
C ALA A 739 -21.41 15.58 -16.81
N LYS A 740 -21.22 15.32 -18.11
CA LYS A 740 -21.31 16.31 -19.18
C LYS A 740 -22.20 15.80 -20.30
N ARG A 741 -23.05 16.69 -20.83
CA ARG A 741 -24.08 16.39 -21.86
C ARG A 741 -24.12 17.52 -22.86
N GLY A 742 -24.24 17.20 -24.15
CA GLY A 742 -24.46 18.19 -25.21
C GLY A 742 -23.39 19.28 -25.27
N VAL A 743 -22.14 18.95 -24.88
CA VAL A 743 -21.03 19.90 -24.94
C VAL A 743 -20.72 20.19 -26.42
N PRO A 744 -20.57 21.47 -26.83
CA PRO A 744 -20.21 21.80 -28.20
C PRO A 744 -18.93 21.08 -28.65
N GLY A 745 -18.92 20.59 -29.89
CA GLY A 745 -17.80 19.81 -30.44
C GLY A 745 -17.83 18.32 -30.09
N TRP A 746 -18.70 17.88 -29.17
CA TRP A 746 -18.83 16.46 -28.83
C TRP A 746 -19.86 15.77 -29.72
N ASP A 747 -19.54 14.54 -30.11
CA ASP A 747 -20.44 13.70 -30.89
C ASP A 747 -21.75 13.46 -30.11
N ALA A 748 -22.89 13.74 -30.75
CA ALA A 748 -24.21 13.62 -30.15
C ALA A 748 -24.54 12.19 -29.68
N THR A 749 -23.87 11.17 -30.21
CA THR A 749 -24.05 9.77 -29.83
C THR A 749 -23.42 9.40 -28.49
N LEU A 750 -22.61 10.28 -27.89
CA LEU A 750 -21.98 10.03 -26.59
C LEU A 750 -22.97 10.08 -25.41
N GLY A 751 -24.13 10.72 -25.58
CA GLY A 751 -25.14 10.85 -24.53
C GLY A 751 -24.59 11.53 -23.28
N VAL A 752 -24.42 10.78 -22.19
CA VAL A 752 -23.83 11.25 -20.93
C VAL A 752 -22.39 10.81 -20.81
N VAL A 753 -21.47 11.76 -20.74
CA VAL A 753 -20.05 11.52 -20.47
C VAL A 753 -19.77 11.72 -18.99
N LEU A 754 -19.05 10.78 -18.38
CA LEU A 754 -18.58 10.83 -17.00
C LEU A 754 -17.04 11.01 -17.01
N PRO A 755 -16.55 12.26 -16.91
CA PRO A 755 -15.11 12.52 -16.95
C PRO A 755 -14.40 12.11 -15.66
N HIS A 756 -13.07 12.20 -15.68
CA HIS A 756 -12.27 12.10 -14.47
C HIS A 756 -12.42 13.38 -13.63
N VAL A 757 -12.45 13.20 -12.30
CA VAL A 757 -12.45 14.29 -11.33
C VAL A 757 -11.12 14.26 -10.60
N HIS A 758 -10.29 15.27 -10.84
CA HIS A 758 -8.99 15.42 -10.21
C HIS A 758 -8.99 16.43 -9.06
N ALA A 759 -10.04 17.24 -8.93
CA ALA A 759 -10.16 18.20 -7.82
C ALA A 759 -10.04 17.53 -6.44
N LYS A 760 -9.44 18.26 -5.49
CA LYS A 760 -9.34 17.88 -4.07
C LYS A 760 -9.93 19.00 -3.22
N VAL A 761 -11.25 18.97 -3.07
CA VAL A 761 -12.00 20.06 -2.46
C VAL A 761 -12.85 19.55 -1.32
N LEU A 762 -12.83 20.27 -0.21
CA LEU A 762 -13.75 20.08 0.92
C LEU A 762 -14.39 21.43 1.25
N SER A 763 -15.70 21.49 1.43
CA SER A 763 -16.36 22.66 2.01
C SER A 763 -17.29 22.24 3.13
N VAL A 764 -17.37 23.08 4.17
CA VAL A 764 -18.10 22.80 5.41
C VAL A 764 -18.96 24.00 5.78
N ASP A 765 -20.25 23.73 5.97
CA ASP A 765 -21.27 24.66 6.49
C ASP A 765 -21.35 26.02 5.77
N GLY A 766 -20.89 26.15 4.52
CA GLY A 766 -20.82 27.42 3.80
C GLY A 766 -19.87 28.44 4.44
N ALA A 767 -19.00 28.01 5.35
CA ALA A 767 -18.14 28.89 6.14
C ALA A 767 -16.65 28.68 5.86
N ARG A 768 -16.27 27.47 5.46
CA ARG A 768 -14.88 27.11 5.15
C ARG A 768 -14.80 26.26 3.91
N CYS A 769 -13.81 26.52 3.07
CA CYS A 769 -13.50 25.66 1.93
C CYS A 769 -12.00 25.44 1.77
N VAL A 770 -11.66 24.25 1.28
CA VAL A 770 -10.30 23.77 1.08
C VAL A 770 -10.06 23.55 -0.40
N VAL A 771 -8.89 23.99 -0.86
CA VAL A 771 -8.39 23.70 -2.19
C VAL A 771 -6.86 23.58 -2.14
N GLY A 772 -6.32 22.65 -2.93
CA GLY A 772 -4.89 22.41 -2.97
C GLY A 772 -4.54 21.10 -3.66
N SER A 773 -3.37 20.59 -3.29
CA SER A 773 -2.76 19.41 -3.90
C SER A 773 -3.11 18.08 -3.20
N ALA A 774 -3.49 18.15 -1.92
CA ALA A 774 -3.70 16.99 -1.05
C ALA A 774 -4.95 16.18 -1.39
N ASN A 775 -4.75 14.96 -1.91
CA ASN A 775 -5.82 13.96 -2.05
C ASN A 775 -6.42 13.56 -0.69
N PHE A 776 -7.59 12.91 -0.73
CA PHE A 776 -8.24 12.30 0.44
C PHE A 776 -7.80 10.85 0.67
N ASP A 777 -6.65 10.44 0.11
CA ASP A 777 -6.14 9.08 0.13
C ASP A 777 -4.94 8.93 1.08
N VAL A 778 -4.38 7.71 1.12
CA VAL A 778 -3.23 7.39 1.98
C VAL A 778 -1.96 8.15 1.59
N THR A 779 -1.78 8.51 0.31
CA THR A 779 -0.51 9.07 -0.17
C THR A 779 -0.41 10.53 0.27
N ALA A 780 -1.46 11.32 0.05
CA ALA A 780 -1.51 12.72 0.47
C ALA A 780 -1.67 12.92 1.98
N SER A 781 -2.11 11.88 2.69
CA SER A 781 -2.27 11.92 4.16
C SER A 781 -0.99 11.57 4.92
N TYR A 782 -0.10 10.77 4.32
CA TYR A 782 1.04 10.20 5.02
C TYR A 782 2.36 10.19 4.24
N TRP A 783 2.33 10.13 2.91
CA TRP A 783 3.52 9.82 2.12
C TRP A 783 4.05 11.03 1.36
N GLU A 784 3.20 11.86 0.77
CA GLU A 784 3.59 12.91 -0.16
C GLU A 784 3.72 14.26 0.54
N SER A 785 4.61 15.12 0.05
CA SER A 785 4.60 16.52 0.47
C SER A 785 3.48 17.26 -0.25
N GLU A 786 2.63 17.94 0.50
CA GLU A 786 1.39 18.54 0.03
C GLU A 786 1.22 19.97 0.55
N LEU A 787 0.38 20.75 -0.15
CA LEU A 787 -0.03 22.08 0.28
C LEU A 787 -1.51 22.28 -0.05
N MET A 788 -2.25 22.83 0.90
CA MET A 788 -3.63 23.27 0.72
C MET A 788 -3.88 24.58 1.46
N VAL A 789 -4.86 25.35 0.97
CA VAL A 789 -5.40 26.49 1.71
C VAL A 789 -6.75 26.16 2.29
N ILE A 790 -7.01 26.68 3.49
CA ILE A 790 -8.34 26.68 4.11
C ILE A 790 -8.80 28.13 4.11
N VAL A 791 -9.74 28.46 3.24
CA VAL A 791 -10.37 29.77 3.19
C VAL A 791 -11.45 29.83 4.27
N GLU A 792 -11.40 30.82 5.15
CA GLU A 792 -12.38 31.06 6.22
C GLU A 792 -13.15 32.35 5.91
N ASP A 793 -14.01 32.28 4.90
CA ASP A 793 -14.86 33.38 4.43
C ASP A 793 -16.21 32.82 4.00
N GLN A 794 -17.28 33.31 4.63
CA GLN A 794 -18.62 32.76 4.43
C GLN A 794 -19.18 33.04 3.03
N ALA A 795 -18.91 34.22 2.46
CA ALA A 795 -19.42 34.57 1.14
C ALA A 795 -18.74 33.72 0.08
N LEU A 796 -17.40 33.66 0.11
CA LEU A 796 -16.62 32.85 -0.83
C LEU A 796 -16.93 31.36 -0.70
N ALA A 797 -17.03 30.83 0.53
CA ALA A 797 -17.35 29.42 0.73
C ALA A 797 -18.78 29.09 0.24
N SER A 798 -19.77 29.96 0.49
CA SER A 798 -21.15 29.76 0.01
C SER A 798 -21.25 29.81 -1.51
N ASP A 799 -20.57 30.76 -2.16
CA ASP A 799 -20.53 30.84 -3.63
C ASP A 799 -19.87 29.60 -4.24
N TYR A 800 -18.80 29.13 -3.61
CA TYR A 800 -18.09 27.93 -4.04
C TYR A 800 -18.91 26.66 -3.86
N GLU A 801 -19.66 26.53 -2.75
CA GLU A 801 -20.65 25.47 -2.56
C GLU A 801 -21.77 25.53 -3.60
N GLY A 802 -22.21 26.72 -4.00
CA GLY A 802 -23.15 26.92 -5.11
C GLY A 802 -22.63 26.33 -6.42
N ALA A 803 -21.35 26.55 -6.74
CA ALA A 803 -20.71 25.95 -7.91
C ALA A 803 -20.61 24.41 -7.81
N ILE A 804 -20.30 23.87 -6.63
CA ILE A 804 -20.28 22.41 -6.40
C ILE A 804 -21.69 21.83 -6.56
N GLN A 805 -22.71 22.48 -6.00
CA GLN A 805 -24.10 22.03 -6.09
C GLN A 805 -24.57 22.02 -7.55
N ALA A 806 -24.23 23.04 -8.35
CA ALA A 806 -24.53 23.05 -9.79
C ALA A 806 -23.89 21.86 -10.53
N LEU A 807 -22.63 21.52 -10.21
CA LEU A 807 -21.96 20.34 -10.75
C LEU A 807 -22.62 19.02 -10.31
N CYS A 808 -23.12 18.95 -9.07
CA CYS A 808 -23.88 17.80 -8.56
C CYS A 808 -25.25 17.66 -9.24
N ASP A 809 -25.93 18.79 -9.51
CA ASP A 809 -27.24 18.84 -10.17
C ASP A 809 -27.13 18.40 -11.64
N GLU A 810 -26.04 18.79 -12.33
CA GLU A 810 -25.68 18.26 -13.64
C GLU A 810 -25.23 16.79 -13.59
N GLY A 811 -24.74 16.33 -12.45
CA GLY A 811 -24.16 15.00 -12.25
C GLY A 811 -25.14 13.83 -12.39
N VAL A 812 -24.62 12.62 -12.25
CA VAL A 812 -25.41 11.39 -12.12
C VAL A 812 -25.37 10.94 -10.66
N ARG A 813 -26.51 11.07 -9.96
CA ARG A 813 -26.63 10.60 -8.58
C ARG A 813 -26.55 9.08 -8.51
N VAL A 814 -25.70 8.58 -7.62
CA VAL A 814 -25.62 7.16 -7.29
C VAL A 814 -26.88 6.75 -6.53
N ASN A 815 -27.61 5.78 -7.08
CA ASN A 815 -28.81 5.25 -6.45
C ASN A 815 -28.50 3.98 -5.66
N ALA A 816 -28.57 4.06 -4.32
CA ALA A 816 -28.36 2.91 -3.44
C ALA A 816 -29.33 1.75 -3.69
N ARG A 817 -30.49 2.03 -4.30
CA ARG A 817 -31.52 1.03 -4.64
C ARG A 817 -31.34 0.44 -6.04
N ASP A 818 -30.38 0.93 -6.83
CA ASP A 818 -30.06 0.33 -8.13
C ASP A 818 -29.32 -1.00 -7.92
N LEU A 819 -29.94 -2.10 -8.34
CA LEU A 819 -29.38 -3.45 -8.28
C LEU A 819 -28.03 -3.55 -9.00
N SER A 820 -27.82 -2.76 -10.06
CA SER A 820 -26.57 -2.72 -10.80
C SER A 820 -25.42 -2.18 -9.93
N TRP A 821 -25.71 -1.17 -9.11
CA TRP A 821 -24.76 -0.62 -8.16
C TRP A 821 -24.53 -1.58 -6.99
N SER A 822 -25.58 -2.16 -6.42
CA SER A 822 -25.46 -3.12 -5.30
C SER A 822 -24.59 -4.33 -5.67
N GLY A 823 -24.78 -4.89 -6.86
CA GLY A 823 -23.94 -6.00 -7.35
C GLY A 823 -22.49 -5.60 -7.64
N ARG A 824 -22.23 -4.37 -8.10
CA ARG A 824 -20.86 -3.84 -8.22
C ARG A 824 -20.22 -3.63 -6.85
N ALA A 825 -20.94 -3.05 -5.89
CA ALA A 825 -20.47 -2.80 -4.53
C ALA A 825 -20.10 -4.09 -3.78
N GLU A 826 -20.84 -5.18 -4.02
CA GLU A 826 -20.51 -6.50 -3.48
C GLU A 826 -19.20 -7.05 -4.09
N ARG A 827 -19.05 -6.98 -5.42
CA ARG A 827 -17.81 -7.37 -6.10
C ARG A 827 -16.60 -6.57 -5.66
N ARG A 828 -16.78 -5.28 -5.32
CA ARG A 828 -15.72 -4.39 -4.81
C ARG A 828 -15.38 -4.60 -3.34
N ARG A 829 -16.12 -5.41 -2.59
CA ARG A 829 -15.99 -5.48 -1.12
C ARG A 829 -14.56 -5.85 -0.68
N TRP A 830 -13.90 -6.74 -1.41
CA TRP A 830 -12.52 -7.15 -1.12
C TRP A 830 -11.50 -6.02 -1.35
N MET A 831 -11.75 -5.11 -2.30
CA MET A 831 -10.85 -3.99 -2.64
C MET A 831 -10.74 -2.94 -1.53
N ARG A 832 -11.65 -2.95 -0.55
CA ARG A 832 -11.60 -2.07 0.63
C ARG A 832 -10.39 -2.33 1.54
N ARG A 833 -9.70 -3.45 1.36
CA ARG A 833 -8.46 -3.78 2.08
C ARG A 833 -7.20 -3.25 1.37
N TRP A 834 -7.34 -2.53 0.26
CA TRP A 834 -6.24 -1.86 -0.44
C TRP A 834 -5.94 -0.49 0.19
N PRO A 835 -4.70 -0.16 0.62
CA PRO A 835 -3.42 -0.72 0.19
C PRO A 835 -2.76 -1.64 1.22
N ALA A 836 -3.48 -2.11 2.25
CA ALA A 836 -2.91 -3.08 3.20
C ALA A 836 -2.38 -4.34 2.49
N MET A 837 -2.89 -4.65 1.29
CA MET A 837 -2.39 -5.72 0.40
C MET A 837 -1.11 -5.39 -0.40
N LEU A 838 -0.69 -4.12 -0.46
CA LEU A 838 0.54 -3.67 -1.13
C LEU A 838 1.72 -3.49 -0.17
N LEU A 839 1.47 -3.53 1.13
CA LEU A 839 2.51 -3.58 2.15
C LEU A 839 3.05 -5.02 2.18
N PRO A 840 4.35 -5.25 1.92
CA PRO A 840 4.96 -6.58 1.80
C PRO A 840 4.73 -7.50 3.02
#